data_AF-A0A914XSZ6-F1
#
_entry.id   AF-A0A914XSZ6-F1
#
_cell.length_a   1.000
_cell.length_b   1.000
_cell.length_c   1.000
_cell.angle_alpha   90.00
_cell.angle_beta   90.00
_cell.angle_gamma   90.00
#
_symmetry.space_group_name_H-M   'P 1'
#
loop_
_entity.id
_entity.type
_entity.pdbx_description
1 polymer ?
#
loop_
_entity_poly.entity_id
_entity_poly.type
_entity_poly.pdbx_seq_one_letter_code
_entity_poly.pdbx_strand_id
1 'polypeptide(L)'
;MAAEEYSLDRGYSKSSKRNLIELLVVAVLAIAVIATLILTIIVLVKVNDASSSTTVVASGPSTTSPAITTTTPATITTTPATTTTTPPTTTTTPPTTTTTTTTTAQTTTTSPATTTTTSGQQLGINIPTLPPISSNSPNYNGYNIAVNQLKNTVNFSADPCNDFWNYVCGSYPSTMSSSFGVADYNNFVIQANQIMDPKYQQPNTPLPLQQTVWFFNQCVAAQNNFSAITQGGTIVLNALKAFQSTTSLPFPMLTQSTQQVTWPNSTTLATVLGYMSGVNGVDTLISSGVDTNWVDPQGAKPYFLYIDQSSLTYPNTYYQPGTWELFRNGFINEIKYIMTTLAQLNGATLDATTLNNDATDIANLELTLALNFSTDDTTRRTFLRSYNPTNATQAQISYPFINWSVYLKQLSTKASTTVQTIVNNPGFQFSMVEMGMTLKLSQSLVDGNAYGITPRQLVNYLTYRLVASQAGYLPSTSSFENTKKTYRPTLGKPRFIRTPEPVDPEMFENKDTSLTRAQIICTELTMGYLQYANARFFVDALYPDKGINIRNTAGPIINSILKGFQSMLDQLPWMDVTTKISAYNKITNIVENIAFPDFITNDTQLITYFSNLNIQQTDDYITILNKLDDFNAYKEWDYLSRTAGTDRTDFAGPPGTVNAWYQPELNSITFPAGILQPPYFHQNFPASINYGGLGVVAGHELTHGFDDQGVQWDGVGKLSPWMSDSSKQGFQRLANCVINEYNGFCPLPGNYTPNCIKGSQTQGENIADNGGIHAAWRAYKTYTALNGPDPLLPDPLLGQLTHDQLFFMSFGRVWCYKQSNAVLFRQLLVDPHSASQYRVFGTIQNFPAFQTAFNCPANSVYAPSKHCNVWVQDNN
;
A
#
# COMPACT_ATOMS: atom_id res chain seq x y z
N MET A 1 3.26 -2.07 10.17
CA MET A 1 4.09 -3.24 9.79
C MET A 1 5.48 -2.84 9.25
N ALA A 2 6.06 -1.74 9.73
CA ALA A 2 7.21 -1.12 9.06
C ALA A 2 8.52 -1.10 9.89
N ALA A 3 8.57 -1.84 11.01
CA ALA A 3 9.76 -1.89 11.88
C ALA A 3 10.76 -3.04 11.59
N GLU A 4 10.66 -3.74 10.46
CA GLU A 4 11.50 -4.92 10.12
C GLU A 4 12.70 -4.61 9.19
N GLU A 5 13.19 -3.36 9.17
CA GLU A 5 13.90 -2.84 7.99
C GLU A 5 15.42 -3.03 7.88
N TYR A 6 16.19 -3.40 8.91
CA TYR A 6 17.66 -3.37 8.79
C TYR A 6 18.38 -4.51 9.53
N SER A 7 18.78 -5.58 8.81
CA SER A 7 20.05 -6.29 9.06
C SER A 7 20.28 -7.47 8.08
N LEU A 8 20.89 -7.22 6.92
CA LEU A 8 21.40 -8.30 6.07
C LEU A 8 22.86 -8.15 5.60
N ASP A 9 23.58 -7.10 5.99
CA ASP A 9 24.83 -6.78 5.27
C ASP A 9 26.16 -7.22 5.91
N ARG A 10 26.19 -8.05 6.97
CA ARG A 10 27.49 -8.53 7.49
C ARG A 10 27.48 -10.00 7.90
N GLY A 11 27.69 -10.87 6.91
CA GLY A 11 27.77 -12.32 7.14
C GLY A 11 28.48 -13.17 6.09
N TYR A 12 29.29 -12.62 5.17
CA TYR A 12 30.09 -13.44 4.24
C TYR A 12 31.59 -13.33 4.53
N SER A 13 32.02 -14.06 5.56
CA SER A 13 33.44 -14.40 5.77
C SER A 13 33.93 -15.35 4.67
N LYS A 14 35.18 -15.17 4.21
CA LYS A 14 35.89 -16.02 3.24
C LYS A 14 35.92 -17.52 3.61
N SER A 15 35.63 -17.92 4.87
CA SER A 15 35.55 -19.34 5.24
C SER A 15 34.28 -20.06 4.75
N SER A 16 33.18 -19.32 4.50
CA SER A 16 31.91 -19.90 4.02
C SER A 16 32.02 -20.48 2.60
N LYS A 17 32.90 -19.91 1.75
CA LYS A 17 33.11 -20.39 0.38
C LYS A 17 33.78 -21.77 0.29
N ARG A 18 34.53 -22.21 1.31
CA ARG A 18 35.12 -23.57 1.34
C ARG A 18 34.08 -24.62 1.72
N ASN A 19 33.24 -24.33 2.72
CA ASN A 19 32.20 -25.26 3.17
C ASN A 19 31.09 -25.43 2.13
N LEU A 20 30.79 -24.39 1.32
CA LEU A 20 29.80 -24.50 0.24
C LEU A 20 30.26 -25.42 -0.90
N ILE A 21 31.57 -25.42 -1.22
CA ILE A 21 32.15 -26.32 -2.24
C ILE A 21 32.14 -27.76 -1.74
N GLU A 22 32.45 -28.00 -0.47
CA GLU A 22 32.36 -29.34 0.12
C GLU A 22 30.90 -29.85 0.18
N LEU A 23 29.93 -29.00 0.53
CA LEU A 23 28.51 -29.36 0.48
C LEU A 23 28.02 -29.63 -0.95
N LEU A 24 28.46 -28.85 -1.93
CA LEU A 24 28.12 -29.08 -3.34
C LEU A 24 28.70 -30.39 -3.87
N VAL A 25 29.92 -30.75 -3.48
CA VAL A 25 30.54 -32.03 -3.84
C VAL A 25 29.78 -33.20 -3.20
N VAL A 26 29.38 -33.09 -1.93
CA VAL A 26 28.57 -34.10 -1.25
C VAL A 26 27.17 -34.23 -1.87
N ALA A 27 26.54 -33.11 -2.24
CA ALA A 27 25.23 -33.11 -2.89
C ALA A 27 25.28 -33.72 -4.29
N VAL A 28 26.31 -33.41 -5.09
CA VAL A 28 26.51 -34.01 -6.42
C VAL A 28 26.78 -35.51 -6.32
N LEU A 29 27.55 -35.95 -5.32
CA LEU A 29 27.76 -37.37 -5.05
C LEU A 29 26.47 -38.08 -4.60
N ALA A 30 25.66 -37.45 -3.75
CA ALA A 30 24.37 -37.99 -3.33
C ALA A 30 23.37 -38.11 -4.50
N ILE A 31 23.32 -37.11 -5.39
CA ILE A 31 22.50 -37.14 -6.60
C ILE A 31 22.97 -38.25 -7.55
N ALA A 32 24.29 -38.45 -7.70
CA ALA A 32 24.83 -39.54 -8.52
C ALA A 32 24.47 -40.93 -7.96
N VAL A 33 24.50 -41.10 -6.64
CA VAL A 33 24.09 -42.34 -5.95
C VAL A 33 22.58 -42.58 -6.09
N ILE A 34 21.75 -41.54 -5.96
CA ILE A 34 20.29 -41.65 -6.16
C ILE A 34 19.97 -41.97 -7.62
N ALA A 35 20.64 -41.33 -8.57
CA ALA A 35 20.47 -41.61 -10.00
C ALA A 35 20.86 -43.06 -10.36
N THR A 36 21.93 -43.60 -9.74
CA THR A 36 22.30 -45.01 -9.93
C THR A 36 21.30 -45.97 -9.28
N LEU A 37 20.78 -45.64 -8.10
CA LEU A 37 19.70 -46.41 -7.45
C LEU A 37 18.42 -46.41 -8.29
N ILE A 38 18.02 -45.27 -8.84
CA ILE A 38 16.85 -45.16 -9.72
C ILE A 38 17.06 -45.95 -11.00
N LEU A 39 18.25 -45.87 -11.65
CA LEU A 39 18.55 -46.72 -12.81
C LEU A 39 18.49 -48.20 -12.47
N THR A 40 18.98 -48.60 -11.30
CA THR A 40 18.96 -50.00 -10.84
C THR A 40 17.53 -50.48 -10.60
N ILE A 41 16.67 -49.63 -10.03
CA ILE A 41 15.24 -49.90 -9.83
C ILE A 41 14.51 -49.97 -11.19
N ILE A 42 14.81 -49.09 -12.14
CA ILE A 42 14.20 -49.12 -13.48
C ILE A 42 14.59 -50.40 -14.24
N VAL A 43 15.83 -50.88 -14.08
CA VAL A 43 16.27 -52.16 -14.65
C VAL A 43 15.57 -53.33 -13.97
N LEU A 44 15.38 -53.30 -12.65
CA LEU A 44 14.65 -54.34 -11.90
C LEU A 44 13.14 -54.36 -12.24
N VAL A 45 12.51 -53.21 -12.44
CA VAL A 45 11.09 -53.11 -12.82
C VAL A 45 10.86 -53.59 -14.26
N LYS A 46 11.77 -53.28 -15.20
CA LYS A 46 11.70 -53.77 -16.58
C LYS A 46 11.88 -55.29 -16.72
N VAL A 47 12.52 -55.95 -15.76
CA VAL A 47 12.64 -57.42 -15.74
C VAL A 47 11.35 -58.10 -15.23
N ASN A 48 10.52 -57.39 -14.45
CA ASN A 48 9.26 -57.92 -13.91
C ASN A 48 8.02 -57.66 -14.80
N ASP A 49 8.05 -56.65 -15.68
CA ASP A 49 6.91 -56.32 -16.58
C ASP A 49 6.82 -57.18 -17.86
N ALA A 50 7.68 -58.19 -18.02
CA ALA A 50 7.59 -59.15 -19.13
C ALA A 50 6.53 -60.26 -18.91
N SER A 51 5.80 -60.24 -17.79
CA SER A 51 4.77 -61.24 -17.49
C SER A 51 3.50 -60.62 -16.91
N SER A 52 2.60 -60.14 -17.78
CA SER A 52 1.14 -60.36 -17.70
C SER A 52 0.38 -59.30 -18.50
N SER A 53 -0.37 -59.75 -19.50
CA SER A 53 -1.32 -58.95 -20.26
C SER A 53 -2.73 -59.51 -20.07
N THR A 54 -3.68 -58.70 -19.60
CA THR A 54 -5.11 -58.91 -19.88
C THR A 54 -5.89 -57.59 -19.76
N THR A 55 -6.64 -57.31 -20.82
CA THR A 55 -7.56 -56.20 -21.09
C THR A 55 -8.95 -56.44 -20.51
N VAL A 56 -9.65 -55.40 -20.03
CA VAL A 56 -11.13 -55.24 -20.13
C VAL A 56 -11.52 -53.75 -20.12
N VAL A 57 -12.52 -53.43 -20.96
CA VAL A 57 -13.17 -52.14 -21.27
C VAL A 57 -14.47 -51.97 -20.46
N ALA A 58 -14.87 -50.73 -20.11
CA ALA A 58 -16.20 -50.11 -20.34
C ALA A 58 -16.66 -49.12 -19.24
N SER A 59 -17.20 -47.96 -19.63
CA SER A 59 -18.48 -47.41 -19.11
C SER A 59 -18.88 -46.05 -19.72
N GLY A 60 -20.17 -45.93 -20.02
CA GLY A 60 -21.04 -44.74 -19.92
C GLY A 60 -22.43 -45.23 -19.44
N PRO A 61 -23.54 -44.46 -19.40
CA PRO A 61 -23.73 -43.01 -19.64
C PRO A 61 -24.75 -42.28 -18.69
N SER A 62 -24.90 -40.95 -18.90
CA SER A 62 -26.07 -40.01 -18.82
C SER A 62 -27.28 -40.12 -17.87
N THR A 63 -27.79 -38.96 -17.39
CA THR A 63 -29.22 -38.52 -17.23
C THR A 63 -29.27 -36.99 -16.95
N THR A 64 -29.81 -36.09 -17.79
CA THR A 64 -31.21 -35.59 -18.02
C THR A 64 -31.84 -34.62 -16.98
N SER A 65 -32.44 -33.54 -17.54
CA SER A 65 -33.09 -32.32 -16.99
C SER A 65 -34.47 -32.56 -16.32
N PRO A 66 -35.20 -31.56 -15.75
CA PRO A 66 -36.06 -30.67 -16.58
C PRO A 66 -36.37 -29.23 -16.06
N ALA A 67 -37.01 -28.45 -16.94
CA ALA A 67 -37.48 -27.06 -16.79
C ALA A 67 -38.96 -26.93 -16.33
N ILE A 68 -39.37 -25.72 -15.89
CA ILE A 68 -40.77 -25.31 -15.61
C ILE A 68 -41.04 -23.90 -16.18
N THR A 69 -42.26 -23.70 -16.67
CA THR A 69 -42.83 -22.52 -17.38
C THR A 69 -43.95 -21.82 -16.58
N THR A 70 -44.41 -20.67 -17.09
CA THR A 70 -45.67 -19.89 -16.85
C THR A 70 -45.63 -18.83 -15.71
N THR A 71 -46.20 -17.61 -15.75
CA THR A 71 -47.22 -16.92 -16.59
C THR A 71 -47.30 -15.40 -16.24
N THR A 72 -47.83 -14.56 -17.15
CA THR A 72 -48.20 -13.12 -16.97
C THR A 72 -49.71 -12.97 -16.63
N PRO A 73 -50.20 -11.81 -16.12
CA PRO A 73 -51.04 -10.92 -16.99
C PRO A 73 -51.01 -9.38 -16.73
N ALA A 74 -51.37 -8.65 -17.80
CA ALA A 74 -51.92 -7.29 -18.08
C ALA A 74 -52.01 -6.16 -17.00
N THR A 75 -51.55 -4.92 -17.22
CA THR A 75 -52.04 -3.73 -18.01
C THR A 75 -53.12 -2.85 -17.34
N ILE A 76 -52.81 -1.58 -17.05
CA ILE A 76 -53.76 -0.44 -17.01
C ILE A 76 -53.08 0.82 -17.60
N THR A 77 -53.82 1.48 -18.48
CA THR A 77 -53.52 2.69 -19.26
C THR A 77 -54.12 3.93 -18.59
N THR A 78 -53.44 5.08 -18.61
CA THR A 78 -54.07 6.43 -18.78
C THR A 78 -53.04 7.49 -19.22
N THR A 79 -53.46 8.29 -20.20
CA THR A 79 -52.98 9.62 -20.67
C THR A 79 -54.28 10.37 -21.09
N PRO A 80 -54.35 11.67 -21.47
CA PRO A 80 -53.30 12.69 -21.69
C PRO A 80 -53.62 14.12 -21.20
N ALA A 81 -52.67 15.05 -21.33
CA ALA A 81 -52.96 16.46 -21.66
C ALA A 81 -51.76 17.17 -22.32
N THR A 82 -52.06 17.76 -23.47
CA THR A 82 -51.27 18.57 -24.43
C THR A 82 -51.01 20.00 -23.96
N THR A 83 -49.92 20.63 -24.44
CA THR A 83 -50.00 21.89 -25.21
C THR A 83 -48.71 22.20 -25.98
N THR A 84 -48.92 22.60 -27.22
CA THR A 84 -48.04 23.06 -28.31
C THR A 84 -47.39 24.43 -28.10
N THR A 85 -46.25 24.69 -28.75
CA THR A 85 -46.06 25.78 -29.76
C THR A 85 -44.61 25.87 -30.28
N THR A 86 -44.48 26.16 -31.58
CA THR A 86 -43.30 26.55 -32.39
C THR A 86 -43.83 27.50 -33.49
N PRO A 87 -43.01 28.16 -34.35
CA PRO A 87 -41.69 28.82 -34.23
C PRO A 87 -41.77 30.28 -34.80
N PRO A 88 -40.66 30.96 -35.20
CA PRO A 88 -40.19 30.80 -36.59
C PRO A 88 -38.66 30.92 -36.84
N THR A 89 -38.29 30.37 -38.00
CA THR A 89 -37.03 30.37 -38.77
C THR A 89 -36.55 31.74 -39.25
N THR A 90 -35.22 31.92 -39.42
CA THR A 90 -34.62 32.61 -40.58
C THR A 90 -33.19 32.12 -40.87
N THR A 91 -32.97 31.78 -42.15
CA THR A 91 -31.72 31.49 -42.87
C THR A 91 -30.97 32.77 -43.26
N THR A 92 -29.63 32.77 -43.24
CA THR A 92 -28.79 33.41 -44.28
C THR A 92 -27.33 32.91 -44.23
N THR A 93 -26.85 32.48 -45.40
CA THR A 93 -25.48 32.14 -45.84
C THR A 93 -24.56 33.36 -45.90
N PRO A 94 -23.22 33.20 -45.81
CA PRO A 94 -22.27 34.21 -46.29
C PRO A 94 -21.58 33.78 -47.61
N PRO A 95 -21.26 34.74 -48.52
CA PRO A 95 -20.63 34.44 -49.80
C PRO A 95 -19.10 34.45 -49.73
N THR A 96 -18.53 33.61 -50.57
CA THR A 96 -17.12 33.55 -50.97
C THR A 96 -16.87 34.60 -52.06
N THR A 97 -15.82 35.40 -51.93
CA THR A 97 -15.29 36.20 -53.05
C THR A 97 -13.77 36.14 -53.03
N THR A 98 -13.22 35.52 -54.07
CA THR A 98 -11.80 35.46 -54.41
C THR A 98 -11.52 36.61 -55.37
N THR A 99 -10.60 37.49 -55.03
CA THR A 99 -10.08 38.51 -55.95
C THR A 99 -8.62 38.23 -56.21
N THR A 100 -8.32 37.88 -57.45
CA THR A 100 -6.98 37.74 -58.01
C THR A 100 -6.49 39.11 -58.45
N THR A 101 -5.33 39.54 -57.98
CA THR A 101 -4.62 40.68 -58.56
C THR A 101 -3.16 40.31 -58.78
N THR A 102 -2.83 40.26 -60.06
CA THR A 102 -1.50 40.09 -60.65
C THR A 102 -0.73 41.40 -60.53
N THR A 103 0.51 41.36 -60.07
CA THR A 103 1.47 42.45 -60.30
C THR A 103 2.86 41.90 -60.58
N THR A 104 3.29 42.16 -61.81
CA THR A 104 4.59 41.97 -62.41
C THR A 104 5.64 42.84 -61.72
N ALA A 105 6.85 42.33 -61.46
CA ALA A 105 8.01 43.16 -61.14
C ALA A 105 9.25 42.67 -61.89
N GLN A 106 9.86 43.63 -62.58
CA GLN A 106 11.02 43.52 -63.45
C GLN A 106 12.31 43.16 -62.70
N THR A 107 13.14 42.45 -63.45
CA THR A 107 14.56 42.21 -63.30
C THR A 107 15.39 43.51 -63.36
N THR A 108 16.31 43.69 -62.41
CA THR A 108 17.58 44.39 -62.62
C THR A 108 18.70 43.69 -61.86
N THR A 109 19.79 43.44 -62.59
CA THR A 109 21.03 42.79 -62.18
C THR A 109 22.09 43.81 -61.79
N THR A 110 22.85 43.58 -60.71
CA THR A 110 24.31 43.86 -60.61
C THR A 110 24.94 43.11 -59.42
N SER A 111 26.17 42.65 -59.61
CA SER A 111 26.96 41.64 -58.87
C SER A 111 27.98 42.29 -57.88
N PRO A 112 28.97 41.58 -57.29
CA PRO A 112 28.90 40.64 -56.16
C PRO A 112 29.81 41.05 -54.97
N ALA A 113 29.56 40.57 -53.75
CA ALA A 113 30.61 40.51 -52.73
C ALA A 113 30.35 39.46 -51.62
N THR A 114 31.29 38.53 -51.53
CA THR A 114 31.73 37.76 -50.34
C THR A 114 30.76 36.76 -49.71
N THR A 115 31.01 35.50 -50.09
CA THR A 115 30.68 34.27 -49.35
C THR A 115 31.24 34.28 -47.92
N THR A 116 30.34 34.30 -46.95
CA THR A 116 30.53 33.65 -45.65
C THR A 116 29.56 32.49 -45.57
N THR A 117 30.12 31.27 -45.54
CA THR A 117 29.40 30.02 -45.31
C THR A 117 28.80 30.01 -43.91
N THR A 118 27.49 30.22 -43.80
CA THR A 118 26.70 29.83 -42.64
C THR A 118 25.98 28.50 -42.92
N SER A 119 26.18 27.58 -42.00
CA SER A 119 25.54 26.28 -41.88
C SER A 119 24.02 26.39 -41.81
N GLY A 120 23.34 25.42 -42.40
CA GLY A 120 21.97 25.04 -42.06
C GLY A 120 20.90 25.92 -42.68
N GLN A 121 20.47 25.60 -43.90
CA GLN A 121 19.15 25.99 -44.37
C GLN A 121 18.10 25.41 -43.41
N GLN A 122 17.59 26.27 -42.54
CA GLN A 122 16.34 26.06 -41.83
C GLN A 122 15.26 25.92 -42.92
N LEU A 123 14.68 24.73 -43.06
CA LEU A 123 13.46 24.57 -43.85
C LEU A 123 12.50 25.64 -43.34
N GLY A 124 12.03 26.53 -44.23
CA GLY A 124 11.13 27.65 -43.91
C GLY A 124 9.73 27.17 -43.54
N ILE A 125 9.63 26.24 -42.61
CA ILE A 125 8.39 25.78 -42.00
C ILE A 125 8.12 26.77 -40.87
N ASN A 126 7.01 27.49 -40.95
CA ASN A 126 6.60 28.53 -40.01
C ASN A 126 6.11 27.91 -38.68
N ILE A 127 6.94 27.09 -38.05
CA ILE A 127 6.71 26.51 -36.72
C ILE A 127 7.57 27.32 -35.74
N PRO A 128 6.97 28.23 -34.95
CA PRO A 128 7.71 28.99 -33.95
C PRO A 128 8.39 28.03 -32.97
N THR A 129 9.70 28.18 -32.80
CA THR A 129 10.41 27.53 -31.69
C THR A 129 9.91 28.12 -30.38
N LEU A 130 9.49 27.27 -29.45
CA LEU A 130 9.05 27.73 -28.13
C LEU A 130 10.21 28.41 -27.39
N PRO A 131 10.06 29.65 -26.90
CA PRO A 131 11.11 30.29 -26.13
C PRO A 131 11.20 29.68 -24.72
N PRO A 132 12.38 29.72 -24.07
CA PRO A 132 12.49 29.47 -22.64
C PRO A 132 11.64 30.45 -21.83
N ILE A 133 11.21 30.04 -20.64
CA ILE A 133 10.50 30.92 -19.70
C ILE A 133 11.33 32.18 -19.39
N SER A 134 10.68 33.34 -19.43
CA SER A 134 11.31 34.62 -19.08
C SER A 134 11.63 34.70 -17.59
N SER A 135 12.78 35.29 -17.24
CA SER A 135 13.21 35.55 -15.86
C SER A 135 12.24 36.43 -15.07
N ASN A 136 11.39 37.20 -15.75
CA ASN A 136 10.39 38.06 -15.13
C ASN A 136 9.03 37.37 -14.93
N SER A 137 8.89 36.11 -15.38
CA SER A 137 7.66 35.34 -15.16
C SER A 137 7.51 35.00 -13.67
N PRO A 138 6.31 35.10 -13.09
CA PRO A 138 6.06 34.64 -11.71
C PRO A 138 6.35 33.14 -11.53
N ASN A 139 6.34 32.36 -12.62
CA ASN A 139 6.60 30.93 -12.59
C ASN A 139 8.08 30.56 -12.73
N TYR A 140 8.96 31.53 -13.01
CA TYR A 140 10.39 31.28 -13.30
C TYR A 140 11.10 30.51 -12.20
N ASN A 141 10.80 30.80 -10.92
CA ASN A 141 11.39 30.06 -9.80
C ASN A 141 10.97 28.59 -9.78
N GLY A 142 9.69 28.30 -10.07
CA GLY A 142 9.20 26.92 -10.18
C GLY A 142 9.91 26.14 -11.29
N TYR A 143 10.14 26.78 -12.43
CA TYR A 143 10.88 26.17 -13.53
C TYR A 143 12.35 25.89 -13.17
N ASN A 144 13.00 26.76 -12.40
CA ASN A 144 14.37 26.50 -11.91
C ASN A 144 14.41 25.34 -10.91
N ILE A 145 13.41 25.24 -10.03
CA ILE A 145 13.28 24.08 -9.14
C ILE A 145 13.19 22.80 -9.98
N ALA A 146 12.33 22.78 -11.01
CA ALA A 146 12.21 21.64 -11.93
C ALA A 146 13.51 21.31 -12.68
N VAL A 147 14.25 22.32 -13.15
CA VAL A 147 15.57 22.14 -13.78
C VAL A 147 16.55 21.46 -12.83
N ASN A 148 16.72 21.98 -11.62
CA ASN A 148 17.65 21.43 -10.62
C ASN A 148 17.29 19.99 -10.28
N GLN A 149 16.00 19.75 -10.15
CA GLN A 149 15.42 18.46 -9.88
C GLN A 149 15.73 17.41 -10.96
N LEU A 150 15.57 17.74 -12.24
CA LEU A 150 15.87 16.85 -13.36
C LEU A 150 17.39 16.64 -13.53
N LYS A 151 18.19 17.71 -13.38
CA LYS A 151 19.67 17.65 -13.48
C LYS A 151 20.30 16.67 -12.51
N ASN A 152 19.73 16.55 -11.31
CA ASN A 152 20.28 15.70 -10.26
C ASN A 152 20.04 14.19 -10.49
N THR A 153 19.23 13.80 -11.48
CA THR A 153 18.85 12.41 -11.70
C THR A 153 19.19 11.92 -13.11
N VAL A 154 19.06 12.80 -14.12
CA VAL A 154 19.25 12.44 -15.53
C VAL A 154 20.69 12.04 -15.86
N ASN A 155 20.84 11.05 -16.74
CA ASN A 155 22.09 10.64 -17.36
C ASN A 155 21.93 10.67 -18.89
N PHE A 156 22.30 11.80 -19.51
CA PHE A 156 22.23 11.97 -20.97
C PHE A 156 23.17 11.07 -21.78
N SER A 157 24.06 10.31 -21.13
CA SER A 157 24.89 9.31 -21.82
C SER A 157 24.15 8.01 -22.09
N ALA A 158 23.04 7.76 -21.41
CA ALA A 158 22.17 6.61 -21.68
C ALA A 158 21.21 6.93 -22.83
N ASP A 159 20.88 5.92 -23.64
CA ASP A 159 19.86 6.05 -24.67
C ASP A 159 18.47 5.74 -24.07
N PRO A 160 17.52 6.69 -24.08
CA PRO A 160 16.19 6.48 -23.52
C PRO A 160 15.42 5.32 -24.18
N CYS A 161 15.76 4.94 -25.42
CA CYS A 161 15.10 3.85 -26.13
C CYS A 161 15.61 2.45 -25.76
N ASN A 162 16.78 2.38 -25.12
CA ASN A 162 17.44 1.16 -24.67
C ASN A 162 17.37 0.99 -23.15
N ASP A 163 17.56 2.08 -22.40
CA ASP A 163 17.56 2.09 -20.93
C ASP A 163 17.01 3.42 -20.41
N PHE A 164 15.69 3.58 -20.48
CA PHE A 164 15.04 4.79 -19.98
C PHE A 164 15.24 4.99 -18.48
N TRP A 165 15.31 3.90 -17.71
CA TRP A 165 15.54 3.97 -16.26
C TRP A 165 16.90 4.61 -15.95
N ASN A 166 17.98 4.14 -16.57
CA ASN A 166 19.29 4.76 -16.43
C ASN A 166 19.30 6.18 -17.02
N TYR A 167 18.58 6.46 -18.11
CA TYR A 167 18.45 7.81 -18.65
C TYR A 167 17.85 8.79 -17.63
N VAL A 168 16.81 8.41 -16.88
CA VAL A 168 16.15 9.32 -15.92
C VAL A 168 16.73 9.28 -14.50
N CYS A 169 17.31 8.15 -14.07
CA CYS A 169 17.74 7.90 -12.69
C CYS A 169 19.23 7.52 -12.56
N GLY A 170 19.99 7.47 -13.65
CA GLY A 170 21.39 7.02 -13.64
C GLY A 170 22.29 7.84 -12.72
N SER A 171 22.03 9.15 -12.64
CA SER A 171 22.75 10.09 -11.77
C SER A 171 22.15 10.19 -10.36
N TYR A 172 21.05 9.50 -10.07
CA TYR A 172 20.44 9.50 -8.74
C TYR A 172 21.44 8.95 -7.71
N PRO A 173 21.73 9.66 -6.60
CA PRO A 173 22.72 9.20 -5.64
C PRO A 173 22.33 7.86 -5.00
N SER A 174 23.29 6.95 -4.85
CA SER A 174 23.04 5.64 -4.21
C SER A 174 22.81 5.73 -2.69
N THR A 175 23.07 6.89 -2.09
CA THR A 175 22.86 7.18 -0.67
C THR A 175 21.55 7.92 -0.41
N MET A 176 20.75 8.17 -1.45
CA MET A 176 19.43 8.76 -1.33
C MET A 176 18.36 7.67 -1.28
N SER A 177 17.43 7.84 -0.34
CA SER A 177 16.19 7.09 -0.27
C SER A 177 15.35 7.24 -1.55
N SER A 178 14.22 6.55 -1.64
CA SER A 178 13.25 6.75 -2.71
C SER A 178 12.77 8.22 -2.76
N SER A 179 12.25 8.67 -3.90
CA SER A 179 11.63 10.00 -4.00
C SER A 179 10.52 10.24 -2.97
N PHE A 180 9.81 9.19 -2.55
CA PHE A 180 8.84 9.22 -1.45
C PHE A 180 9.53 9.46 -0.10
N GLY A 181 10.53 8.64 0.26
CA GLY A 181 11.26 8.79 1.53
C GLY A 181 11.99 10.13 1.67
N VAL A 182 12.51 10.68 0.56
CA VAL A 182 13.10 12.03 0.54
C VAL A 182 12.07 13.10 0.85
N ALA A 183 10.86 12.99 0.30
CA ALA A 183 9.79 13.94 0.53
C ALA A 183 9.21 13.81 1.95
N ASP A 184 9.02 12.58 2.46
CA ASP A 184 8.56 12.35 3.83
C ASP A 184 9.52 12.96 4.84
N TYR A 185 10.83 12.73 4.68
CA TYR A 185 11.83 13.35 5.54
C TYR A 185 11.73 14.89 5.54
N ASN A 186 11.58 15.50 4.36
CA ASN A 186 11.43 16.96 4.27
C ASN A 186 10.14 17.42 4.99
N ASN A 187 9.06 16.65 4.91
CA ASN A 187 7.82 16.94 5.64
C ASN A 187 8.01 16.84 7.15
N PHE A 188 8.77 15.85 7.63
CA PHE A 188 9.10 15.75 9.05
C PHE A 188 9.93 16.93 9.53
N VAL A 189 10.87 17.42 8.72
CA VAL A 189 11.63 18.64 9.05
C VAL A 189 10.71 19.85 9.20
N ILE A 190 9.79 20.05 8.27
CA ILE A 190 8.81 21.16 8.32
C ILE A 190 7.95 21.05 9.59
N GLN A 191 7.39 19.87 9.85
CA GLN A 191 6.53 19.62 11.00
C GLN A 191 7.28 19.78 12.33
N ALA A 192 8.48 19.21 12.45
CA ALA A 192 9.31 19.31 13.66
C ALA A 192 9.60 20.77 14.02
N ASN A 193 10.02 21.57 13.04
CA ASN A 193 10.27 23.00 13.24
C ASN A 193 9.00 23.73 13.69
N GLN A 194 7.86 23.42 13.09
CA GLN A 194 6.60 24.03 13.46
C GLN A 194 6.13 23.61 14.87
N ILE A 195 6.25 22.33 15.24
CA ILE A 195 5.90 21.83 16.58
C ILE A 195 6.73 22.54 17.66
N MET A 196 8.00 22.83 17.37
CA MET A 196 8.91 23.50 18.29
C MET A 196 8.75 25.03 18.34
N ASP A 197 7.95 25.64 17.45
CA ASP A 197 7.70 27.07 17.46
C ASP A 197 7.10 27.50 18.84
N PRO A 198 7.71 28.48 19.54
CA PRO A 198 7.25 28.94 20.85
C PRO A 198 5.77 29.35 20.92
N LYS A 199 5.14 29.68 19.79
CA LYS A 199 3.70 30.02 19.75
C LYS A 199 2.80 28.85 20.16
N TYR A 200 3.20 27.60 19.92
CA TYR A 200 2.41 26.41 20.31
C TYR A 200 2.65 25.97 21.74
N GLN A 201 3.56 26.63 22.45
CA GLN A 201 3.81 26.40 23.88
C GLN A 201 2.99 27.35 24.76
N GLN A 202 2.21 28.25 24.15
CA GLN A 202 1.41 29.24 24.87
C GLN A 202 0.11 28.63 25.43
N PRO A 203 -0.37 29.07 26.61
CA PRO A 203 -1.57 28.52 27.26
C PRO A 203 -2.86 28.62 26.45
N ASN A 204 -2.94 29.56 25.50
CA ASN A 204 -4.10 29.78 24.63
C ASN A 204 -4.11 28.89 23.38
N THR A 205 -3.06 28.08 23.16
CA THR A 205 -3.02 27.10 22.07
C THR A 205 -4.15 26.08 22.24
N PRO A 206 -4.85 25.63 21.18
CA PRO A 206 -5.83 24.56 21.29
C PRO A 206 -5.25 23.30 21.95
N LEU A 207 -5.97 22.71 22.90
CA LEU A 207 -5.48 21.60 23.72
C LEU A 207 -4.86 20.42 22.92
N PRO A 208 -5.44 19.96 21.79
CA PRO A 208 -4.84 18.88 21.01
C PRO A 208 -3.44 19.21 20.46
N LEU A 209 -3.19 20.49 20.14
CA LEU A 209 -1.87 20.95 19.71
C LEU A 209 -0.90 20.99 20.89
N GLN A 210 -1.34 21.45 22.07
CA GLN A 210 -0.52 21.37 23.29
C GLN A 210 -0.15 19.92 23.62
N GLN A 211 -1.11 19.00 23.57
CA GLN A 211 -0.90 17.57 23.79
C GLN A 211 0.08 16.96 22.78
N THR A 212 0.04 17.43 21.53
CA THR A 212 1.03 17.03 20.50
C THR A 212 2.44 17.50 20.86
N VAL A 213 2.59 18.75 21.32
CA VAL A 213 3.88 19.30 21.78
C VAL A 213 4.40 18.53 23.01
N TRP A 214 3.53 18.22 23.97
CA TRP A 214 3.91 17.45 25.16
C TRP A 214 4.38 16.05 24.79
N PHE A 215 3.66 15.36 23.90
CA PHE A 215 4.07 14.05 23.40
C PHE A 215 5.40 14.12 22.65
N PHE A 216 5.57 15.07 21.74
CA PHE A 216 6.81 15.29 21.01
C PHE A 216 8.00 15.48 21.96
N ASN A 217 7.88 16.35 22.96
CA ASN A 217 8.96 16.63 23.92
C ASN A 217 9.30 15.41 24.79
N GLN A 218 8.29 14.71 25.31
CA GLN A 218 8.51 13.48 26.10
C GLN A 218 9.12 12.37 25.25
N CYS A 219 8.71 12.26 23.98
CA CYS A 219 9.31 11.35 23.03
C CYS A 219 10.78 11.69 22.78
N VAL A 220 11.13 12.96 22.53
CA VAL A 220 12.52 13.37 22.28
C VAL A 220 13.39 13.07 23.50
N ALA A 221 12.91 13.39 24.71
CA ALA A 221 13.59 13.05 25.96
C ALA A 221 13.78 11.53 26.11
N ALA A 222 12.74 10.75 25.79
CA ALA A 222 12.78 9.29 25.81
C ALA A 222 13.78 8.71 24.80
N GLN A 223 13.82 9.22 23.56
CA GLN A 223 14.78 8.77 22.55
C GLN A 223 16.23 9.01 22.98
N ASN A 224 16.50 10.16 23.59
CA ASN A 224 17.84 10.52 24.06
C ASN A 224 18.31 9.69 25.26
N ASN A 225 17.40 9.08 26.03
CA ASN A 225 17.72 8.27 27.19
C ASN A 225 16.88 6.97 27.24
N PHE A 226 16.76 6.31 26.10
CA PHE A 226 15.87 5.15 25.98
C PHE A 226 16.32 3.96 26.83
N SER A 227 17.64 3.85 27.09
CA SER A 227 18.18 2.87 28.02
C SER A 227 17.57 2.99 29.42
N ALA A 228 17.35 4.21 29.94
CA ALA A 228 16.74 4.38 31.26
C ALA A 228 15.28 3.88 31.32
N ILE A 229 14.55 3.99 30.20
CA ILE A 229 13.17 3.46 30.08
C ILE A 229 13.17 1.93 30.09
N THR A 230 14.20 1.31 29.49
CA THR A 230 14.28 -0.15 29.30
C THR A 230 15.07 -0.89 30.37
N GLN A 231 15.89 -0.21 31.19
CA GLN A 231 16.91 -0.80 32.08
C GLN A 231 16.38 -1.87 33.06
N GLY A 232 15.10 -1.80 33.43
CA GLY A 232 14.44 -2.79 34.31
C GLY A 232 13.39 -3.67 33.62
N GLY A 233 13.15 -3.50 32.31
CA GLY A 233 12.10 -4.24 31.58
C GLY A 233 10.69 -4.06 32.14
N THR A 234 10.45 -3.02 32.94
CA THR A 234 9.20 -2.81 33.70
C THR A 234 7.96 -2.82 32.80
N ILE A 235 8.07 -2.26 31.59
CA ILE A 235 6.97 -2.22 30.61
C ILE A 235 6.54 -3.63 30.22
N VAL A 236 7.50 -4.47 29.81
CA VAL A 236 7.26 -5.85 29.38
C VAL A 236 6.77 -6.70 30.55
N LEU A 237 7.39 -6.56 31.73
CA LEU A 237 7.00 -7.29 32.94
C LEU A 237 5.60 -6.91 33.43
N ASN A 238 5.21 -5.62 33.35
CA ASN A 238 3.88 -5.17 33.72
C ASN A 238 2.82 -5.68 32.74
N ALA A 239 3.11 -5.63 31.43
CA ALA A 239 2.22 -6.21 30.41
C ALA A 239 2.02 -7.71 30.65
N LEU A 240 3.10 -8.45 30.90
CA LEU A 240 3.04 -9.88 31.22
C LEU A 240 2.25 -10.17 32.50
N LYS A 241 2.49 -9.41 33.59
CA LYS A 241 1.74 -9.55 34.84
C LYS A 241 0.25 -9.26 34.67
N ALA A 242 -0.10 -8.18 33.97
CA ALA A 242 -1.49 -7.83 33.69
C ALA A 242 -2.18 -8.95 32.89
N PHE A 243 -1.52 -9.43 31.82
CA PHE A 243 -2.00 -10.55 31.02
C PHE A 243 -2.22 -11.81 31.85
N GLN A 244 -1.24 -12.22 32.65
CA GLN A 244 -1.36 -13.41 33.50
C GLN A 244 -2.45 -13.27 34.56
N SER A 245 -2.61 -12.07 35.13
CA SER A 245 -3.67 -11.77 36.11
C SER A 245 -5.06 -11.84 35.49
N THR A 246 -5.22 -11.38 34.26
CA THR A 246 -6.51 -11.39 33.55
C THR A 246 -6.85 -12.78 32.99
N THR A 247 -5.87 -13.50 32.46
CA THR A 247 -6.12 -14.74 31.70
C THR A 247 -5.89 -16.01 32.51
N SER A 248 -5.13 -15.94 33.61
CA SER A 248 -4.61 -17.10 34.34
C SER A 248 -3.79 -18.06 33.47
N LEU A 249 -3.30 -17.61 32.30
CA LEU A 249 -2.52 -18.45 31.39
C LEU A 249 -1.09 -18.61 31.94
N PRO A 250 -0.57 -19.85 32.10
CA PRO A 250 0.79 -20.06 32.59
C PRO A 250 1.82 -19.68 31.50
N PHE A 251 3.09 -19.52 31.88
CA PHE A 251 4.19 -19.31 30.92
C PHE A 251 5.30 -20.38 31.06
N PRO A 252 5.06 -21.62 30.59
CA PRO A 252 5.99 -22.74 30.75
C PRO A 252 7.40 -22.51 30.19
N MET A 253 7.53 -21.75 29.09
CA MET A 253 8.84 -21.39 28.53
C MET A 253 9.64 -20.46 29.48
N LEU A 254 9.00 -19.55 30.20
CA LEU A 254 9.69 -18.70 31.17
C LEU A 254 9.98 -19.43 32.48
N THR A 255 9.04 -20.26 32.95
CA THR A 255 9.18 -20.98 34.23
C THR A 255 9.97 -22.29 34.11
N GLN A 256 10.23 -22.75 32.89
CA GLN A 256 10.86 -24.05 32.59
C GLN A 256 10.13 -25.22 33.27
N SER A 257 8.83 -25.07 33.53
CA SER A 257 8.04 -26.09 34.22
C SER A 257 8.00 -27.38 33.41
N THR A 258 8.33 -28.50 34.06
CA THR A 258 8.18 -29.86 33.52
C THR A 258 6.79 -30.43 33.76
N GLN A 259 5.92 -29.69 34.46
CA GLN A 259 4.54 -30.11 34.70
C GLN A 259 3.76 -30.13 33.38
N GLN A 260 2.82 -31.07 33.28
CA GLN A 260 1.96 -31.21 32.13
C GLN A 260 1.10 -29.94 31.97
N VAL A 261 1.26 -29.27 30.84
CA VAL A 261 0.43 -28.12 30.44
C VAL A 261 -0.90 -28.66 29.91
N THR A 262 -2.00 -28.14 30.42
CA THR A 262 -3.35 -28.49 29.95
C THR A 262 -3.80 -27.55 28.84
N TRP A 263 -4.71 -28.02 27.99
CA TRP A 263 -5.36 -27.16 27.02
C TRP A 263 -6.17 -26.07 27.72
N PRO A 264 -6.04 -24.78 27.33
CA PRO A 264 -6.96 -23.76 27.80
C PRO A 264 -8.37 -24.11 27.32
N ASN A 265 -9.36 -24.06 28.22
CA ASN A 265 -10.75 -24.21 27.83
C ASN A 265 -11.21 -23.01 26.95
N SER A 266 -12.36 -23.15 26.30
CA SER A 266 -12.88 -22.15 25.36
C SER A 266 -13.07 -20.75 25.97
N THR A 267 -13.41 -20.66 27.26
CA THR A 267 -13.53 -19.38 27.98
C THR A 267 -12.18 -18.74 28.27
N THR A 268 -11.19 -19.52 28.73
CA THR A 268 -9.82 -19.06 28.92
C THR A 268 -9.21 -18.61 27.61
N LEU A 269 -9.32 -19.41 26.55
CA LEU A 269 -8.78 -19.05 25.23
C LEU A 269 -9.48 -17.80 24.66
N ALA A 270 -10.81 -17.68 24.79
CA ALA A 270 -11.54 -16.46 24.43
C ALA A 270 -11.02 -15.22 25.16
N THR A 271 -10.72 -15.38 26.46
CA THR A 271 -10.22 -14.29 27.30
C THR A 271 -8.82 -13.87 26.87
N VAL A 272 -7.93 -14.85 26.59
CA VAL A 272 -6.59 -14.61 26.07
C VAL A 272 -6.63 -13.87 24.73
N LEU A 273 -7.36 -14.40 23.74
CA LEU A 273 -7.40 -13.81 22.40
C LEU A 273 -8.05 -12.43 22.41
N GLY A 274 -9.16 -12.27 23.14
CA GLY A 274 -9.88 -11.00 23.22
C GLY A 274 -9.11 -9.92 23.99
N TYR A 275 -8.40 -10.29 25.07
CA TYR A 275 -7.55 -9.36 25.81
C TYR A 275 -6.33 -8.94 24.98
N MET A 276 -5.64 -9.90 24.35
CA MET A 276 -4.48 -9.58 23.52
C MET A 276 -4.85 -8.65 22.36
N SER A 277 -5.94 -8.94 21.64
CA SER A 277 -6.42 -8.10 20.54
C SER A 277 -6.94 -6.75 21.04
N GLY A 278 -7.91 -6.75 21.97
CA GLY A 278 -8.63 -5.55 22.40
C GLY A 278 -7.90 -4.64 23.40
N VAL A 279 -6.89 -5.15 24.12
CA VAL A 279 -6.14 -4.40 25.14
C VAL A 279 -4.68 -4.22 24.76
N ASN A 280 -4.06 -5.17 24.06
CA ASN A 280 -2.65 -5.10 23.68
C ASN A 280 -2.41 -4.84 22.18
N GLY A 281 -3.44 -4.93 21.33
CA GLY A 281 -3.29 -4.80 19.87
C GLY A 281 -2.52 -5.97 19.25
N VAL A 282 -2.56 -7.15 19.88
CA VAL A 282 -1.81 -8.34 19.46
C VAL A 282 -2.78 -9.42 19.00
N ASP A 283 -3.02 -9.48 17.70
CA ASP A 283 -3.74 -10.59 17.09
C ASP A 283 -2.85 -11.84 16.97
N THR A 284 -3.47 -13.02 17.06
CA THR A 284 -2.74 -14.31 17.05
C THR A 284 -3.49 -15.36 16.23
N LEU A 285 -4.33 -16.20 16.85
CA LEU A 285 -5.05 -17.27 16.17
C LEU A 285 -6.16 -16.75 15.24
N ILE A 286 -6.76 -15.63 15.63
CA ILE A 286 -7.72 -14.86 14.83
C ILE A 286 -7.35 -13.39 14.98
N SER A 287 -7.77 -12.59 14.01
CA SER A 287 -7.64 -11.14 14.03
C SER A 287 -8.99 -10.46 13.93
N SER A 288 -9.06 -9.20 14.32
CA SER A 288 -10.30 -8.43 14.21
C SER A 288 -10.04 -7.02 13.73
N GLY A 289 -11.06 -6.36 13.20
CA GLY A 289 -10.99 -4.94 12.88
C GLY A 289 -12.34 -4.41 12.42
N VAL A 290 -12.54 -3.11 12.59
CA VAL A 290 -13.72 -2.42 12.07
C VAL A 290 -13.44 -1.93 10.65
N ASP A 291 -14.40 -2.13 9.77
CA ASP A 291 -14.39 -1.62 8.41
C ASP A 291 -15.81 -1.18 8.01
N THR A 292 -15.97 -0.57 6.85
CA THR A 292 -17.28 -0.30 6.24
C THR A 292 -18.09 -1.60 6.12
N ASN A 293 -19.42 -1.48 6.13
CA ASN A 293 -20.29 -2.58 5.82
C ASN A 293 -20.31 -2.78 4.30
N TRP A 294 -19.56 -3.78 3.82
CA TRP A 294 -19.27 -3.92 2.39
C TRP A 294 -20.51 -4.03 1.50
N VAL A 295 -21.64 -4.56 2.01
CA VAL A 295 -22.87 -4.73 1.21
C VAL A 295 -23.93 -3.66 1.47
N ASP A 296 -23.74 -2.83 2.50
CA ASP A 296 -24.67 -1.77 2.91
C ASP A 296 -23.96 -0.55 3.55
N PRO A 297 -23.01 0.08 2.84
CA PRO A 297 -22.20 1.18 3.39
C PRO A 297 -23.01 2.47 3.60
N GLN A 298 -24.18 2.60 2.97
CA GLN A 298 -25.07 3.75 3.12
C GLN A 298 -26.28 3.47 4.02
N GLY A 299 -26.35 2.28 4.63
CA GLY A 299 -27.45 1.87 5.47
C GLY A 299 -27.34 2.35 6.92
N ALA A 300 -28.25 1.86 7.76
CA ALA A 300 -28.30 2.22 9.19
C ALA A 300 -27.14 1.67 10.03
N LYS A 301 -26.38 0.70 9.47
CA LYS A 301 -25.15 0.14 10.04
C LYS A 301 -24.05 0.19 8.99
N PRO A 302 -23.48 1.38 8.74
CA PRO A 302 -22.52 1.60 7.66
C PRO A 302 -21.12 1.06 7.96
N TYR A 303 -20.87 0.62 9.19
CA TYR A 303 -19.65 -0.05 9.62
C TYR A 303 -19.96 -1.41 10.23
N PHE A 304 -19.01 -2.32 10.14
CA PHE A 304 -19.16 -3.72 10.53
C PHE A 304 -17.87 -4.25 11.16
N LEU A 305 -17.99 -5.18 12.10
CA LEU A 305 -16.83 -5.87 12.68
C LEU A 305 -16.48 -7.07 11.80
N TYR A 306 -15.20 -7.22 11.47
CA TYR A 306 -14.67 -8.36 10.73
C TYR A 306 -13.73 -9.16 11.61
N ILE A 307 -13.92 -10.47 11.66
CA ILE A 307 -13.04 -11.44 12.31
C ILE A 307 -12.42 -12.31 11.23
N ASP A 308 -11.11 -12.43 11.24
CA ASP A 308 -10.33 -12.98 10.15
C ASP A 308 -9.32 -14.01 10.66
N GLN A 309 -8.62 -14.64 9.73
CA GLN A 309 -7.62 -15.68 9.97
C GLN A 309 -6.48 -15.22 10.89
N SER A 310 -5.60 -16.15 11.22
CA SER A 310 -4.46 -15.92 12.10
C SER A 310 -3.56 -14.78 11.63
N SER A 311 -3.12 -13.96 12.59
CA SER A 311 -2.05 -12.97 12.42
C SER A 311 -0.72 -13.58 12.88
N LEU A 312 0.21 -13.69 11.95
CA LEU A 312 1.53 -14.29 12.17
C LEU A 312 2.59 -13.23 12.47
N THR A 313 3.81 -13.65 12.82
CA THR A 313 4.93 -12.70 12.97
C THR A 313 5.29 -12.07 11.63
N TYR A 314 5.40 -12.89 10.58
CA TYR A 314 5.65 -12.43 9.22
C TYR A 314 4.40 -12.55 8.35
N PRO A 315 4.33 -11.84 7.21
CA PRO A 315 3.34 -12.13 6.18
C PRO A 315 3.44 -13.57 5.64
N ASN A 316 2.33 -14.10 5.12
CA ASN A 316 2.22 -15.50 4.68
C ASN A 316 3.26 -15.91 3.61
N THR A 317 3.75 -14.96 2.83
CA THR A 317 4.76 -15.18 1.79
C THR A 317 6.13 -15.59 2.33
N TYR A 318 6.46 -15.26 3.58
CA TYR A 318 7.70 -15.72 4.24
C TYR A 318 7.70 -17.20 4.58
N TYR A 319 6.51 -17.78 4.79
CA TYR A 319 6.36 -19.18 5.20
C TYR A 319 6.29 -20.15 4.01
N GLN A 320 6.40 -19.63 2.77
CA GLN A 320 6.39 -20.47 1.58
C GLN A 320 7.66 -21.33 1.50
N PRO A 321 7.57 -22.56 0.98
CA PRO A 321 8.73 -23.44 0.80
C PRO A 321 9.86 -22.77 0.01
N GLY A 322 11.10 -22.92 0.48
CA GLY A 322 12.30 -22.28 -0.07
C GLY A 322 12.60 -20.91 0.54
N THR A 323 11.57 -20.12 0.83
CA THR A 323 11.71 -18.82 1.50
C THR A 323 11.86 -19.00 3.01
N TRP A 324 11.01 -19.83 3.65
CA TRP A 324 11.00 -19.97 5.11
C TRP A 324 12.33 -20.46 5.67
N GLU A 325 13.04 -21.32 4.95
CA GLU A 325 14.34 -21.87 5.33
C GLU A 325 15.40 -20.77 5.50
N LEU A 326 15.25 -19.62 4.82
CA LEU A 326 16.14 -18.47 4.95
C LEU A 326 15.88 -17.69 6.26
N PHE A 327 14.63 -17.67 6.74
CA PHE A 327 14.21 -16.84 7.88
C PHE A 327 14.06 -17.61 9.19
N ARG A 328 13.75 -18.92 9.12
CA ARG A 328 13.42 -19.76 10.27
C ARG A 328 14.44 -19.69 11.40
N ASN A 329 15.73 -19.77 11.06
CA ASN A 329 16.79 -19.72 12.07
C ASN A 329 16.93 -18.33 12.71
N GLY A 330 16.72 -17.27 11.93
CA GLY A 330 16.67 -15.90 12.44
C GLY A 330 15.54 -15.73 13.45
N PHE A 331 14.35 -16.21 13.11
CA PHE A 331 13.18 -16.17 13.98
C PHE A 331 13.38 -16.96 15.29
N ILE A 332 13.92 -18.19 15.21
CA ILE A 332 14.25 -18.99 16.40
C ILE A 332 15.27 -18.26 17.29
N ASN A 333 16.29 -17.64 16.70
CA ASN A 333 17.29 -16.91 17.46
C ASN A 333 16.71 -15.66 18.13
N GLU A 334 15.79 -14.95 17.47
CA GLU A 334 15.08 -13.81 18.05
C GLU A 334 14.21 -14.23 19.25
N ILE A 335 13.45 -15.33 19.14
CA ILE A 335 12.68 -15.88 20.26
C ILE A 335 13.61 -16.16 21.45
N LYS A 336 14.73 -16.86 21.21
CA LYS A 336 15.71 -17.22 22.25
C LYS A 336 16.31 -15.98 22.91
N TYR A 337 16.62 -14.95 22.13
CA TYR A 337 17.15 -13.69 22.64
C TYR A 337 16.15 -13.00 23.55
N ILE A 338 14.93 -12.75 23.07
CA ILE A 338 13.85 -12.11 23.82
C ILE A 338 13.59 -12.84 25.13
N MET A 339 13.48 -14.15 25.08
CA MET A 339 13.16 -14.97 26.25
C MET A 339 14.31 -15.05 27.26
N THR A 340 15.56 -15.12 26.80
CA THR A 340 16.72 -15.08 27.70
C THR A 340 16.80 -13.74 28.43
N THR A 341 16.60 -12.64 27.72
CA THR A 341 16.58 -11.29 28.31
C THR A 341 15.44 -11.14 29.32
N LEU A 342 14.23 -11.60 28.98
CA LEU A 342 13.08 -11.58 29.90
C LEU A 342 13.34 -12.43 31.16
N ALA A 343 13.94 -13.62 31.01
CA ALA A 343 14.25 -14.48 32.13
C ALA A 343 15.25 -13.84 33.09
N GLN A 344 16.32 -13.22 32.56
CA GLN A 344 17.31 -12.49 33.36
C GLN A 344 16.67 -11.36 34.17
N LEU A 345 15.78 -10.58 33.56
CA LEU A 345 15.02 -9.53 34.24
C LEU A 345 14.11 -10.06 35.34
N ASN A 346 13.61 -11.28 35.19
CA ASN A 346 12.78 -11.95 36.17
C ASN A 346 13.60 -12.80 37.19
N GLY A 347 14.93 -12.65 37.22
CA GLY A 347 15.81 -13.38 38.13
C GLY A 347 15.88 -14.89 37.84
N ALA A 348 15.53 -15.31 36.63
CA ALA A 348 15.52 -16.70 36.18
C ALA A 348 16.64 -16.97 35.17
N THR A 349 17.04 -18.24 35.04
CA THR A 349 17.90 -18.73 33.96
C THR A 349 17.16 -19.82 33.21
N LEU A 350 17.22 -19.80 31.88
CA LEU A 350 16.57 -20.80 31.04
C LEU A 350 17.56 -21.89 30.67
N ASP A 351 17.12 -23.15 30.69
CA ASP A 351 17.91 -24.25 30.14
C ASP A 351 18.01 -24.11 28.63
N ALA A 352 19.23 -24.16 28.10
CA ALA A 352 19.49 -23.87 26.69
C ALA A 352 18.81 -24.89 25.74
N THR A 353 18.73 -26.16 26.15
CA THR A 353 18.10 -27.21 25.36
C THR A 353 16.59 -27.03 25.31
N THR A 354 15.98 -26.83 26.47
CA THR A 354 14.54 -26.62 26.62
C THR A 354 14.09 -25.34 25.91
N LEU A 355 14.81 -24.23 26.07
CA LEU A 355 14.52 -22.99 25.36
C LEU A 355 14.64 -23.16 23.83
N ASN A 356 15.65 -23.90 23.36
CA ASN A 356 15.79 -24.16 21.92
C ASN A 356 14.62 -24.99 21.38
N ASN A 357 14.16 -25.97 22.14
CA ASN A 357 13.00 -26.78 21.78
C ASN A 357 11.72 -25.93 21.75
N ASP A 358 11.44 -25.16 22.81
CA ASP A 358 10.27 -24.27 22.89
C ASP A 358 10.27 -23.22 21.76
N ALA A 359 11.42 -22.64 21.42
CA ALA A 359 11.54 -21.68 20.32
C ALA A 359 11.33 -22.34 18.95
N THR A 360 11.87 -23.54 18.76
CA THR A 360 11.65 -24.32 17.52
C THR A 360 10.17 -24.70 17.36
N ASP A 361 9.53 -25.04 18.47
CA ASP A 361 8.11 -25.36 18.58
C ASP A 361 7.22 -24.18 18.20
N ILE A 362 7.53 -22.97 18.67
CA ILE A 362 6.85 -21.74 18.25
C ILE A 362 7.00 -21.50 16.74
N ALA A 363 8.21 -21.67 16.20
CA ALA A 363 8.46 -21.52 14.76
C ALA A 363 7.69 -22.54 13.91
N ASN A 364 7.59 -23.79 14.39
CA ASN A 364 6.80 -24.83 13.73
C ASN A 364 5.30 -24.56 13.81
N LEU A 365 4.81 -24.02 14.93
CA LEU A 365 3.41 -23.64 15.07
C LEU A 365 3.07 -22.49 14.11
N GLU A 366 3.89 -21.44 13.99
CA GLU A 366 3.63 -20.38 13.00
C GLU A 366 3.62 -20.89 11.56
N LEU A 367 4.57 -21.77 11.19
CA LEU A 367 4.56 -22.42 9.88
C LEU A 367 3.28 -23.23 9.67
N THR A 368 2.81 -23.94 10.70
CA THR A 368 1.57 -24.72 10.64
C THR A 368 0.36 -23.81 10.45
N LEU A 369 0.29 -22.69 11.18
CA LEU A 369 -0.75 -21.66 11.04
C LEU A 369 -0.76 -21.08 9.62
N ALA A 370 0.41 -20.68 9.10
CA ALA A 370 0.56 -20.15 7.75
C ALA A 370 0.08 -21.12 6.66
N LEU A 371 0.57 -22.35 6.69
CA LEU A 371 0.33 -23.28 5.58
C LEU A 371 -1.02 -24.01 5.64
N ASN A 372 -1.63 -24.11 6.83
CA ASN A 372 -2.84 -24.92 7.00
C ASN A 372 -4.09 -24.13 7.41
N PHE A 373 -3.94 -22.94 7.98
CA PHE A 373 -5.03 -22.17 8.58
C PHE A 373 -5.11 -20.73 8.06
N SER A 374 -4.46 -20.46 6.92
CA SER A 374 -4.49 -19.18 6.23
C SER A 374 -4.78 -19.38 4.75
N THR A 375 -5.56 -18.47 4.18
CA THR A 375 -5.79 -18.39 2.73
C THR A 375 -4.71 -17.50 2.10
N ASP A 376 -4.26 -17.84 0.89
CA ASP A 376 -3.24 -17.06 0.18
C ASP A 376 -3.74 -15.67 -0.22
N ASP A 377 -2.82 -14.71 -0.33
CA ASP A 377 -3.15 -13.30 -0.57
C ASP A 377 -3.83 -13.06 -1.93
N THR A 378 -3.62 -13.92 -2.93
CA THR A 378 -4.28 -13.78 -4.24
C THR A 378 -5.76 -14.17 -4.13
N THR A 379 -6.07 -15.29 -3.47
CA THR A 379 -7.46 -15.70 -3.22
C THR A 379 -8.20 -14.72 -2.32
N ARG A 380 -7.50 -14.05 -1.39
CA ARG A 380 -8.04 -13.02 -0.48
C ARG A 380 -8.45 -11.71 -1.14
N ARG A 381 -8.08 -11.48 -2.40
CA ARG A 381 -8.51 -10.31 -3.18
C ARG A 381 -9.94 -10.42 -3.72
N THR A 382 -10.62 -11.55 -3.54
CA THR A 382 -12.05 -11.67 -3.85
C THR A 382 -12.87 -11.38 -2.58
N PHE A 383 -13.46 -10.20 -2.47
CA PHE A 383 -14.05 -9.73 -1.21
C PHE A 383 -15.41 -10.36 -0.90
N LEU A 384 -16.21 -10.71 -1.90
CA LEU A 384 -17.58 -11.20 -1.66
C LEU A 384 -17.61 -12.52 -0.88
N ARG A 385 -16.64 -13.42 -1.12
CA ARG A 385 -16.49 -14.66 -0.35
C ARG A 385 -16.07 -14.42 1.11
N SER A 386 -15.58 -13.21 1.42
CA SER A 386 -15.11 -12.79 2.73
C SER A 386 -16.16 -12.04 3.55
N TYR A 387 -17.35 -11.81 2.97
CA TYR A 387 -18.49 -11.25 3.69
C TYR A 387 -19.42 -12.38 4.16
N ASN A 388 -19.23 -12.85 5.39
CA ASN A 388 -20.03 -13.93 5.97
C ASN A 388 -20.59 -13.52 7.34
N PRO A 389 -21.72 -12.79 7.38
CA PRO A 389 -22.35 -12.35 8.62
C PRO A 389 -22.76 -13.51 9.53
N THR A 390 -22.44 -13.39 10.81
CA THR A 390 -22.82 -14.30 11.90
C THR A 390 -23.07 -13.48 13.17
N ASN A 391 -23.52 -14.13 14.23
CA ASN A 391 -23.54 -13.58 15.60
C ASN A 391 -22.85 -14.54 16.58
N ALA A 392 -22.74 -14.14 17.85
CA ALA A 392 -22.06 -14.94 18.88
C ALA A 392 -22.70 -16.33 19.06
N THR A 393 -24.03 -16.44 19.00
CA THR A 393 -24.74 -17.73 19.14
C THR A 393 -24.45 -18.68 17.98
N GLN A 394 -24.50 -18.18 16.75
CA GLN A 394 -24.17 -18.96 15.55
C GLN A 394 -22.69 -19.35 15.50
N ALA A 395 -21.80 -18.39 15.82
CA ALA A 395 -20.37 -18.64 15.87
C ALA A 395 -20.00 -19.69 16.94
N GLN A 396 -20.73 -19.74 18.06
CA GLN A 396 -20.52 -20.75 19.09
C GLN A 396 -20.81 -22.18 18.60
N ILE A 397 -21.75 -22.34 17.68
CA ILE A 397 -22.09 -23.63 17.06
C ILE A 397 -21.02 -24.01 16.03
N SER A 398 -20.66 -23.08 15.15
CA SER A 398 -19.76 -23.36 14.02
C SER A 398 -18.28 -23.43 14.42
N TYR A 399 -17.87 -22.65 15.43
CA TYR A 399 -16.48 -22.47 15.83
C TYR A 399 -16.30 -22.58 17.35
N PRO A 400 -16.55 -23.76 17.96
CA PRO A 400 -16.62 -23.91 19.42
C PRO A 400 -15.27 -23.78 20.17
N PHE A 401 -14.15 -23.57 19.48
CA PHE A 401 -12.82 -23.49 20.11
C PHE A 401 -12.67 -22.32 21.11
N ILE A 402 -13.49 -21.27 20.98
CA ILE A 402 -13.59 -20.18 21.95
C ILE A 402 -15.04 -19.88 22.32
N ASN A 403 -15.21 -19.27 23.49
CA ASN A 403 -16.46 -18.64 23.88
C ASN A 403 -16.58 -17.25 23.22
N TRP A 404 -17.41 -17.13 22.20
CA TRP A 404 -17.51 -15.90 21.38
C TRP A 404 -18.04 -14.69 22.15
N SER A 405 -18.98 -14.88 23.07
CA SER A 405 -19.49 -13.78 23.91
C SER A 405 -18.41 -13.24 24.84
N VAL A 406 -17.56 -14.12 25.40
CA VAL A 406 -16.42 -13.72 26.23
C VAL A 406 -15.37 -13.01 25.38
N TYR A 407 -15.08 -13.52 24.18
CA TYR A 407 -14.14 -12.89 23.25
C TYR A 407 -14.57 -11.47 22.89
N LEU A 408 -15.82 -11.27 22.42
CA LEU A 408 -16.34 -9.95 22.04
C LEU A 408 -16.34 -8.95 23.22
N LYS A 409 -16.61 -9.43 24.43
CA LYS A 409 -16.54 -8.62 25.65
C LYS A 409 -15.12 -8.13 25.93
N GLN A 410 -14.14 -9.02 25.86
CA GLN A 410 -12.74 -8.64 26.07
C GLN A 410 -12.21 -7.76 24.94
N LEU A 411 -12.61 -8.07 23.70
CA LEU A 411 -12.21 -7.34 22.52
C LEU A 411 -12.65 -5.87 22.56
N SER A 412 -13.86 -5.59 23.06
CA SER A 412 -14.42 -4.24 23.18
C SER A 412 -14.02 -3.47 24.45
N THR A 413 -13.05 -3.95 25.23
CA THR A 413 -12.67 -3.36 26.54
C THR A 413 -12.34 -1.87 26.45
N LYS A 414 -11.71 -1.42 25.36
CA LYS A 414 -11.30 -0.03 25.14
C LYS A 414 -12.35 0.82 24.40
N ALA A 415 -13.49 0.23 24.05
CA ALA A 415 -14.59 0.94 23.40
C ALA A 415 -15.40 1.78 24.38
N SER A 416 -16.20 2.72 23.86
CA SER A 416 -17.19 3.46 24.66
C SER A 416 -18.24 2.51 25.28
N THR A 417 -18.87 2.90 26.40
CA THR A 417 -19.94 2.11 27.02
C THR A 417 -21.10 1.82 26.05
N THR A 418 -21.40 2.77 25.16
CA THR A 418 -22.39 2.59 24.09
C THR A 418 -21.99 1.47 23.15
N VAL A 419 -20.75 1.47 22.65
CA VAL A 419 -20.26 0.43 21.74
C VAL A 419 -20.14 -0.92 22.45
N GLN A 420 -19.67 -0.96 23.70
CA GLN A 420 -19.67 -2.19 24.50
C GLN A 420 -21.09 -2.77 24.62
N THR A 421 -22.12 -1.94 24.77
CA THR A 421 -23.51 -2.40 24.81
C THR A 421 -23.97 -2.96 23.47
N ILE A 422 -23.55 -2.35 22.36
CA ILE A 422 -23.83 -2.84 21.00
C ILE A 422 -23.16 -4.19 20.76
N VAL A 423 -21.84 -4.29 20.99
CA VAL A 423 -21.02 -5.47 20.68
C VAL A 423 -21.38 -6.67 21.56
N ASN A 424 -21.73 -6.44 22.83
CA ASN A 424 -22.09 -7.51 23.76
C ASN A 424 -23.55 -7.96 23.66
N ASN A 425 -24.34 -7.38 22.77
CA ASN A 425 -25.69 -7.83 22.50
C ASN A 425 -25.66 -9.20 21.79
N PRO A 426 -26.46 -10.21 22.21
CA PRO A 426 -26.51 -11.52 21.53
C PRO A 426 -26.85 -11.44 20.03
N GLY A 427 -27.62 -10.43 19.62
CA GLY A 427 -27.98 -10.16 18.23
C GLY A 427 -26.96 -9.31 17.47
N PHE A 428 -25.82 -8.94 18.07
CA PHE A 428 -24.75 -8.24 17.38
C PHE A 428 -24.20 -9.11 16.25
N GLN A 429 -24.12 -8.52 15.05
CA GLN A 429 -23.62 -9.21 13.86
C GLN A 429 -22.19 -8.76 13.55
N PHE A 430 -21.37 -9.71 13.12
CA PHE A 430 -20.01 -9.49 12.63
C PHE A 430 -19.72 -10.47 11.48
N SER A 431 -18.73 -10.19 10.64
CA SER A 431 -18.36 -11.05 9.51
C SER A 431 -17.23 -11.99 9.88
N MET A 432 -17.34 -13.26 9.50
CA MET A 432 -16.21 -14.20 9.47
C MET A 432 -15.57 -14.19 8.09
N VAL A 433 -14.38 -13.60 7.96
CA VAL A 433 -13.73 -13.40 6.65
C VAL A 433 -13.35 -14.73 6.01
N GLU A 434 -12.61 -15.58 6.72
CA GLU A 434 -12.15 -16.87 6.20
C GLU A 434 -12.83 -18.03 6.92
N MET A 435 -14.15 -18.17 6.73
CA MET A 435 -14.95 -19.19 7.42
C MET A 435 -14.34 -20.60 7.37
N GLY A 436 -13.84 -21.02 6.20
CA GLY A 436 -13.25 -22.34 6.03
C GLY A 436 -11.98 -22.54 6.87
N MET A 437 -11.11 -21.52 6.93
CA MET A 437 -9.90 -21.58 7.74
C MET A 437 -10.20 -21.52 9.23
N THR A 438 -11.14 -20.65 9.65
CA THR A 438 -11.60 -20.58 11.03
C THR A 438 -12.27 -21.88 11.49
N LEU A 439 -13.06 -22.52 10.62
CA LEU A 439 -13.65 -23.84 10.89
C LEU A 439 -12.58 -24.90 11.09
N LYS A 440 -11.62 -24.96 10.17
CA LYS A 440 -10.51 -25.91 10.23
C LYS A 440 -9.67 -25.73 11.49
N LEU A 441 -9.37 -24.48 11.85
CA LEU A 441 -8.68 -24.13 13.09
C LEU A 441 -9.49 -24.58 14.31
N SER A 442 -10.79 -24.29 14.32
CA SER A 442 -11.69 -24.68 15.40
C SER A 442 -11.70 -26.20 15.60
N GLN A 443 -11.84 -26.97 14.52
CA GLN A 443 -11.81 -28.44 14.57
C GLN A 443 -10.47 -28.94 15.09
N SER A 444 -9.34 -28.39 14.63
CA SER A 444 -8.01 -28.80 15.09
C SER A 444 -7.81 -28.58 16.59
N LEU A 445 -8.36 -27.51 17.16
CA LEU A 445 -8.20 -27.17 18.57
C LEU A 445 -9.19 -27.92 19.48
N VAL A 446 -10.35 -28.35 18.95
CA VAL A 446 -11.39 -29.08 19.71
C VAL A 446 -11.20 -30.59 19.63
N ASP A 447 -10.93 -31.14 18.44
CA ASP A 447 -11.00 -32.59 18.16
C ASP A 447 -9.68 -33.33 18.44
N GLY A 448 -8.73 -32.72 19.16
CA GLY A 448 -7.54 -33.40 19.64
C GLY A 448 -6.37 -33.42 18.67
N ASN A 449 -6.12 -32.29 17.99
CA ASN A 449 -4.82 -31.97 17.40
C ASN A 449 -4.43 -32.77 16.14
N ALA A 450 -5.19 -32.61 15.05
CA ALA A 450 -4.87 -33.17 13.74
C ALA A 450 -3.50 -32.74 13.17
N TYR A 451 -2.88 -31.68 13.72
CA TYR A 451 -1.66 -31.05 13.21
C TYR A 451 -0.47 -31.11 14.19
N GLY A 452 -0.52 -31.90 15.26
CA GLY A 452 0.61 -32.06 16.17
C GLY A 452 0.89 -30.91 17.16
N ILE A 453 0.08 -29.84 17.17
CA ILE A 453 0.02 -28.75 18.16
C ILE A 453 -0.24 -29.26 19.60
N THR A 454 0.74 -29.13 20.48
CA THR A 454 0.60 -29.49 21.90
C THR A 454 0.08 -28.31 22.74
N PRO A 455 -0.47 -28.55 23.93
CA PRO A 455 -0.85 -27.47 24.86
C PRO A 455 0.30 -26.53 25.19
N ARG A 456 1.51 -27.08 25.40
CA ARG A 456 2.71 -26.30 25.71
C ARG A 456 3.08 -25.38 24.55
N GLN A 457 3.05 -25.89 23.31
CA GLN A 457 3.31 -25.12 22.11
C GLN A 457 2.35 -23.93 21.99
N LEU A 458 1.04 -24.16 22.12
CA LEU A 458 0.05 -23.09 22.01
C LEU A 458 0.21 -22.03 23.11
N VAL A 459 0.34 -22.46 24.37
CA VAL A 459 0.45 -21.53 25.51
C VAL A 459 1.73 -20.70 25.43
N ASN A 460 2.86 -21.32 25.05
CA ASN A 460 4.11 -20.61 24.85
C ASN A 460 4.02 -19.64 23.68
N TYR A 461 3.39 -20.02 22.56
CA TYR A 461 3.17 -19.13 21.42
C TYR A 461 2.34 -17.89 21.79
N LEU A 462 1.18 -18.06 22.43
CA LEU A 462 0.32 -16.94 22.81
C LEU A 462 1.04 -15.97 23.77
N THR A 463 1.70 -16.51 24.80
CA THR A 463 2.41 -15.68 25.77
C THR A 463 3.66 -15.04 25.17
N TYR A 464 4.39 -15.75 24.30
CA TYR A 464 5.52 -15.20 23.56
C TYR A 464 5.09 -14.06 22.64
N ARG A 465 3.99 -14.21 21.89
CA ARG A 465 3.50 -13.16 20.98
C ARG A 465 3.18 -11.86 21.71
N LEU A 466 2.64 -11.94 22.93
CA LEU A 466 2.50 -10.77 23.80
C LEU A 466 3.86 -10.15 24.13
N VAL A 467 4.82 -10.95 24.61
CA VAL A 467 6.15 -10.45 24.99
C VAL A 467 6.89 -9.84 23.79
N ALA A 468 6.86 -10.52 22.65
CA ALA A 468 7.47 -10.10 21.40
C ALA A 468 6.93 -8.74 20.93
N SER A 469 5.62 -8.50 21.09
CA SER A 469 5.00 -7.21 20.78
C SER A 469 5.55 -6.05 21.61
N GLN A 470 6.18 -6.33 22.75
CA GLN A 470 6.78 -5.37 23.65
C GLN A 470 8.32 -5.44 23.65
N ALA A 471 8.93 -6.24 22.78
CA ALA A 471 10.37 -6.55 22.82
C ALA A 471 11.24 -5.30 22.64
N GLY A 472 10.77 -4.28 21.93
CA GLY A 472 11.46 -2.99 21.80
C GLY A 472 11.71 -2.26 23.13
N TYR A 473 11.04 -2.66 24.22
CA TYR A 473 11.23 -2.13 25.58
C TYR A 473 12.06 -3.04 26.49
N LEU A 474 12.66 -4.10 25.95
CA LEU A 474 13.67 -4.87 26.68
C LEU A 474 15.02 -4.12 26.67
N PRO A 475 15.83 -4.25 27.73
CA PRO A 475 17.18 -3.72 27.73
C PRO A 475 18.02 -4.45 26.67
N SER A 476 18.53 -3.70 25.70
CA SER A 476 19.39 -4.22 24.64
C SER A 476 20.88 -4.12 25.00
N THR A 477 21.66 -5.13 24.59
CA THR A 477 23.14 -5.15 24.66
C THR A 477 23.81 -4.89 23.30
N SER A 478 23.07 -4.60 22.23
CA SER A 478 23.61 -4.50 20.87
C SER A 478 23.08 -3.30 20.07
N SER A 479 23.88 -2.82 19.12
CA SER A 479 23.52 -1.78 18.15
C SER A 479 22.44 -2.22 17.14
N PHE A 480 22.22 -3.53 16.99
CA PHE A 480 21.22 -4.18 16.11
C PHE A 480 19.76 -3.84 16.50
N GLU A 481 19.53 -3.46 17.75
CA GLU A 481 18.21 -3.17 18.32
C GLU A 481 17.77 -1.70 18.20
N ASN A 482 18.67 -0.79 17.78
CA ASN A 482 18.37 0.66 17.83
C ASN A 482 17.25 1.13 16.89
N THR A 483 16.87 0.34 15.89
CA THR A 483 15.78 0.66 14.95
C THR A 483 14.42 0.10 15.35
N LYS A 484 14.35 -0.93 16.22
CA LYS A 484 13.09 -1.54 16.71
C LYS A 484 12.49 -0.86 17.95
N LYS A 485 13.22 0.06 18.59
CA LYS A 485 12.95 0.58 19.94
C LYS A 485 11.61 1.33 20.11
N THR A 486 10.95 1.74 19.03
CA THR A 486 9.85 2.72 19.14
C THR A 486 8.49 2.24 18.68
N TYR A 487 8.40 1.08 18.04
CA TYR A 487 7.14 0.68 17.41
C TYR A 487 6.37 -0.30 18.28
N ARG A 488 5.38 0.22 19.02
CA ARG A 488 4.33 -0.60 19.64
C ARG A 488 3.32 -1.03 18.58
N PRO A 489 2.64 -2.17 18.76
CA PRO A 489 1.43 -2.44 18.00
C PRO A 489 0.47 -1.26 18.18
N THR A 490 0.06 -0.63 17.08
CA THR A 490 -0.91 0.46 17.14
C THR A 490 -2.28 -0.12 17.45
N LEU A 491 -2.71 0.01 18.70
CA LEU A 491 -4.07 -0.29 19.12
C LEU A 491 -5.04 0.66 18.42
N GLY A 492 -6.14 0.12 17.88
CA GLY A 492 -7.26 0.96 17.50
C GLY A 492 -7.18 1.68 16.17
N LYS A 493 -6.57 1.06 15.16
CA LYS A 493 -6.62 1.60 13.80
C LYS A 493 -7.55 0.71 12.98
N PRO A 494 -8.70 1.24 12.50
CA PRO A 494 -9.55 0.54 11.56
C PRO A 494 -8.73 0.01 10.38
N ARG A 495 -9.18 -1.10 9.78
CA ARG A 495 -8.45 -1.76 8.67
C ARG A 495 -8.17 -0.82 7.49
N PHE A 496 -9.03 0.16 7.28
CA PHE A 496 -8.92 1.13 6.18
C PHE A 496 -8.07 2.37 6.52
N ILE A 497 -7.64 2.56 7.79
CA ILE A 497 -6.79 3.70 8.17
C ILE A 497 -5.31 3.40 7.88
N ARG A 498 -4.71 4.26 7.07
CA ARG A 498 -3.30 4.23 6.68
C ARG A 498 -2.39 4.76 7.78
N THR A 499 -1.23 4.13 7.90
CA THR A 499 -0.14 4.59 8.75
C THR A 499 0.92 5.24 7.89
N PRO A 500 1.62 6.26 8.41
CA PRO A 500 2.78 6.79 7.71
C PRO A 500 3.87 5.72 7.59
N GLU A 501 4.65 5.82 6.51
CA GLU A 501 5.86 5.03 6.36
C GLU A 501 6.93 5.52 7.35
N PRO A 502 7.71 4.61 7.95
CA PRO A 502 8.83 5.01 8.80
C PRO A 502 9.86 5.80 8.02
N VAL A 503 10.57 6.64 8.74
CA VAL A 503 11.71 7.35 8.16
C VAL A 503 12.77 6.35 7.72
N ASP A 504 13.12 6.40 6.44
CA ASP A 504 14.24 5.63 5.90
C ASP A 504 15.53 5.98 6.67
N PRO A 505 16.20 5.00 7.32
CA PRO A 505 17.43 5.23 8.06
C PRO A 505 18.56 5.89 7.27
N GLU A 506 18.64 5.67 5.95
CA GLU A 506 19.64 6.32 5.07
C GLU A 506 19.48 7.85 5.07
N MET A 507 18.29 8.36 5.37
CA MET A 507 18.01 9.79 5.44
C MET A 507 18.67 10.49 6.63
N PHE A 508 19.11 9.76 7.66
CA PHE A 508 19.84 10.34 8.79
C PHE A 508 21.33 10.58 8.49
N GLU A 509 21.90 9.90 7.50
CA GLU A 509 23.36 9.90 7.31
C GLU A 509 23.85 11.07 6.42
N ASN A 510 22.95 11.76 5.70
CA ASN A 510 23.34 12.61 4.57
C ASN A 510 22.61 13.97 4.45
N LYS A 511 22.00 14.51 5.50
CA LYS A 511 21.28 15.80 5.44
C LYS A 511 21.72 16.79 6.50
N ASP A 512 22.06 18.00 6.06
CA ASP A 512 22.34 19.17 6.89
C ASP A 512 21.02 19.78 7.38
N THR A 513 20.49 19.21 8.46
CA THR A 513 19.40 19.84 9.22
C THR A 513 19.88 20.12 10.63
N SER A 514 19.39 21.19 11.25
CA SER A 514 19.62 21.47 12.67
C SER A 514 18.87 20.52 13.62
N LEU A 515 18.09 19.58 13.07
CA LEU A 515 17.25 18.65 13.83
C LEU A 515 18.03 17.38 14.17
N THR A 516 17.81 16.90 15.39
CA THR A 516 18.31 15.61 15.87
C THR A 516 17.48 14.47 15.31
N ARG A 517 18.08 13.27 15.22
CA ARG A 517 17.36 12.02 14.88
C ARG A 517 16.14 11.79 15.77
N ALA A 518 16.26 12.08 17.07
CA ALA A 518 15.17 11.98 18.02
C ALA A 518 13.97 12.86 17.63
N GLN A 519 14.20 14.11 17.22
CA GLN A 519 13.14 15.03 16.80
C GLN A 519 12.40 14.51 15.56
N ILE A 520 13.12 14.01 14.56
CA ILE A 520 12.48 13.46 13.34
C ILE A 520 11.64 12.21 13.65
N ILE A 521 12.18 11.26 14.41
CA ILE A 521 11.44 10.05 14.84
C ILE A 521 10.20 10.44 15.64
N CYS A 522 10.32 11.42 16.55
CA CYS A 522 9.19 11.85 17.37
C CYS A 522 8.14 12.62 16.57
N THR A 523 8.52 13.32 15.52
CA THR A 523 7.57 13.90 14.56
C THR A 523 6.79 12.80 13.84
N GLU A 524 7.46 11.76 13.32
CA GLU A 524 6.82 10.59 12.71
C GLU A 524 5.81 9.96 13.68
N LEU A 525 6.20 9.72 14.94
CA LEU A 525 5.31 9.17 15.96
C LEU A 525 4.12 10.08 16.27
N THR A 526 4.31 11.40 16.37
CA THR A 526 3.18 12.33 16.57
C THR A 526 2.22 12.31 15.38
N MET A 527 2.72 12.20 14.16
CA MET A 527 1.89 12.07 12.97
C MET A 527 1.13 10.74 12.94
N GLY A 528 1.76 9.64 13.39
CA GLY A 528 1.13 8.33 13.48
C GLY A 528 0.06 8.23 14.56
N TYR A 529 0.25 8.85 15.72
CA TYR A 529 -0.66 8.73 16.88
C TYR A 529 -1.69 9.86 16.99
N LEU A 530 -1.38 11.04 16.46
CA LEU A 530 -2.18 12.26 16.57
C LEU A 530 -2.44 12.87 15.19
N GLN A 531 -2.76 12.04 14.20
CA GLN A 531 -2.76 12.37 12.76
C GLN A 531 -3.36 13.75 12.41
N TYR A 532 -4.52 14.11 12.96
CA TYR A 532 -5.21 15.36 12.64
C TYR A 532 -4.70 16.56 13.44
N ALA A 533 -4.22 16.35 14.67
CA ALA A 533 -3.61 17.43 15.46
C ALA A 533 -2.20 17.74 14.94
N ASN A 534 -1.40 16.71 14.64
CA ASN A 534 -0.10 16.87 13.99
C ASN A 534 -0.24 17.55 12.61
N ALA A 535 -1.22 17.14 11.79
CA ALA A 535 -1.44 17.76 10.48
C ALA A 535 -1.70 19.27 10.55
N ARG A 536 -2.31 19.78 11.63
CA ARG A 536 -2.50 21.23 11.80
C ARG A 536 -1.18 21.99 11.85
N PHE A 537 -0.11 21.44 12.44
CA PHE A 537 1.22 22.06 12.39
C PHE A 537 1.71 22.13 10.94
N PHE A 538 1.60 21.02 10.20
CA PHE A 538 2.00 21.01 8.80
C PHE A 538 1.24 22.04 7.96
N VAL A 539 -0.08 22.15 8.18
CA VAL A 539 -0.94 23.10 7.48
C VAL A 539 -0.61 24.54 7.82
N ASP A 540 -0.42 24.86 9.10
CA ASP A 540 -0.06 26.22 9.52
C ASP A 540 1.32 26.64 8.97
N ALA A 541 2.23 25.69 8.70
CA ALA A 541 3.55 25.96 8.13
C ALA A 541 3.52 26.22 6.63
N LEU A 542 2.72 25.45 5.88
CA LEU A 542 2.74 25.47 4.40
C LEU A 542 1.57 26.23 3.76
N TYR A 543 0.42 26.29 4.43
CA TYR A 543 -0.83 26.80 3.88
C TYR A 543 -1.45 27.87 4.79
N PRO A 544 -0.83 29.07 4.88
CA PRO A 544 -1.35 30.17 5.70
C PRO A 544 -2.76 30.64 5.25
N ASP A 545 -3.15 30.34 4.01
CA ASP A 545 -4.48 30.58 3.44
C ASP A 545 -5.49 29.46 3.74
N LYS A 546 -5.14 28.53 4.65
CA LYS A 546 -5.95 27.36 5.02
C LYS A 546 -6.29 26.45 3.84
N GLY A 547 -5.38 26.38 2.85
CA GLY A 547 -5.44 25.41 1.76
C GLY A 547 -6.22 25.87 0.54
N ILE A 548 -6.65 27.14 0.48
CA ILE A 548 -7.39 27.68 -0.67
C ILE A 548 -6.56 27.58 -1.96
N ASN A 549 -5.31 28.07 -1.94
CA ASN A 549 -4.45 28.07 -3.11
C ASN A 549 -4.04 26.65 -3.53
N ILE A 550 -3.66 25.79 -2.58
CA ILE A 550 -3.24 24.41 -2.93
C ILE A 550 -4.39 23.62 -3.57
N ARG A 551 -5.63 23.77 -3.07
CA ARG A 551 -6.80 23.15 -3.71
C ARG A 551 -7.10 23.75 -5.08
N ASN A 552 -6.96 25.07 -5.24
CA ASN A 552 -7.18 25.76 -6.52
C ASN A 552 -6.13 25.46 -7.59
N THR A 553 -4.95 24.97 -7.21
CA THR A 553 -3.85 24.65 -8.14
C THR A 553 -3.72 23.15 -8.41
N ALA A 554 -3.85 22.29 -7.39
CA ALA A 554 -3.81 20.84 -7.54
C ALA A 554 -5.16 20.25 -8.01
N GLY A 555 -6.29 20.77 -7.51
CA GLY A 555 -7.63 20.26 -7.82
C GLY A 555 -7.99 20.25 -9.30
N PRO A 556 -7.71 21.31 -10.08
CA PRO A 556 -7.97 21.29 -11.52
C PRO A 556 -7.18 20.21 -12.28
N ILE A 557 -5.97 19.86 -11.82
CA ILE A 557 -5.19 18.76 -12.40
C ILE A 557 -5.85 17.43 -12.07
N ILE A 558 -6.21 17.19 -10.81
CA ILE A 558 -6.89 15.95 -10.38
C ILE A 558 -8.20 15.76 -11.16
N ASN A 559 -9.06 16.77 -11.21
CA ASN A 559 -10.32 16.73 -11.96
C ASN A 559 -10.10 16.53 -13.47
N SER A 560 -9.03 17.07 -14.06
CA SER A 560 -8.73 16.81 -15.48
C SER A 560 -8.27 15.38 -15.73
N ILE A 561 -7.62 14.73 -14.75
CA ILE A 561 -7.29 13.29 -14.81
C ILE A 561 -8.56 12.45 -14.85
N LEU A 562 -9.56 12.75 -14.01
CA LEU A 562 -10.85 12.03 -14.02
C LEU A 562 -11.51 12.07 -15.40
N LYS A 563 -11.51 13.25 -16.03
CA LYS A 563 -12.00 13.42 -17.41
C LYS A 563 -11.13 12.71 -18.45
N GLY A 564 -9.81 12.73 -18.25
CA GLY A 564 -8.85 12.00 -19.06
C GLY A 564 -9.16 10.51 -19.06
N PHE A 565 -9.35 9.91 -17.88
CA PHE A 565 -9.71 8.50 -17.71
C PHE A 565 -11.08 8.16 -18.30
N GLN A 566 -12.10 9.01 -18.06
CA GLN A 566 -13.42 8.90 -18.69
C GLN A 566 -13.33 8.75 -20.21
N SER A 567 -12.55 9.61 -20.86
CA SER A 567 -12.36 9.54 -22.33
C SER A 567 -11.67 8.25 -22.81
N MET A 568 -10.94 7.56 -21.93
CA MET A 568 -10.33 6.25 -22.24
C MET A 568 -11.41 5.18 -22.31
N LEU A 569 -12.37 5.21 -21.38
CA LEU A 569 -13.42 4.20 -21.27
C LEU A 569 -14.26 4.09 -22.54
N ASP A 570 -14.56 5.21 -23.19
CA ASP A 570 -15.30 5.22 -24.47
C ASP A 570 -14.62 4.36 -25.54
N GLN A 571 -13.30 4.34 -25.52
CA GLN A 571 -12.47 3.70 -26.53
C GLN A 571 -12.28 2.20 -26.27
N LEU A 572 -12.55 1.69 -25.08
CA LEU A 572 -12.30 0.28 -24.72
C LEU A 572 -13.29 -0.64 -25.45
N PRO A 573 -12.81 -1.55 -26.33
CA PRO A 573 -13.69 -2.45 -27.09
C PRO A 573 -14.20 -3.62 -26.24
N TRP A 574 -13.49 -3.94 -25.15
CA TRP A 574 -13.81 -5.06 -24.27
C TRP A 574 -14.90 -4.73 -23.23
N MET A 575 -15.36 -3.47 -23.14
CA MET A 575 -16.48 -3.05 -22.29
C MET A 575 -17.73 -2.81 -23.12
N ASP A 576 -18.85 -3.41 -22.72
CA ASP A 576 -20.15 -3.08 -23.32
C ASP A 576 -20.72 -1.74 -22.81
N VAL A 577 -21.75 -1.25 -23.49
CA VAL A 577 -22.37 0.05 -23.19
C VAL A 577 -22.89 0.12 -21.76
N THR A 578 -23.51 -0.95 -21.26
CA THR A 578 -24.03 -1.00 -19.88
C THR A 578 -22.92 -0.89 -18.85
N THR A 579 -21.79 -1.57 -19.07
CA THR A 579 -20.63 -1.53 -18.18
C THR A 579 -19.93 -0.18 -18.24
N LYS A 580 -19.87 0.46 -19.43
CA LYS A 580 -19.37 1.84 -19.57
C LYS A 580 -20.22 2.82 -18.76
N ILE A 581 -21.55 2.72 -18.82
CA ILE A 581 -22.46 3.56 -18.01
C ILE A 581 -22.19 3.37 -16.51
N SER A 582 -22.05 2.13 -16.05
CA SER A 582 -21.70 1.84 -14.65
C SER A 582 -20.34 2.43 -14.25
N ALA A 583 -19.32 2.31 -15.11
CA ALA A 583 -18.01 2.90 -14.88
C ALA A 583 -18.06 4.43 -14.83
N TYR A 584 -18.85 5.07 -15.70
CA TYR A 584 -19.11 6.50 -15.63
C TYR A 584 -19.75 6.91 -14.32
N ASN A 585 -20.82 6.22 -13.91
CA ASN A 585 -21.47 6.46 -12.63
C ASN A 585 -20.49 6.32 -11.46
N LYS A 586 -19.59 5.33 -11.52
CA LYS A 586 -18.56 5.16 -10.50
C LYS A 586 -17.62 6.37 -10.42
N ILE A 587 -17.09 6.84 -11.55
CA ILE A 587 -16.19 8.01 -11.61
C ILE A 587 -16.92 9.28 -11.16
N THR A 588 -18.14 9.53 -11.65
CA THR A 588 -18.89 10.75 -11.31
C THR A 588 -19.30 10.81 -9.85
N ASN A 589 -19.35 9.67 -9.15
CA ASN A 589 -19.65 9.62 -7.73
C ASN A 589 -18.39 9.68 -6.85
N ILE A 590 -17.17 9.68 -7.40
CA ILE A 590 -15.94 9.74 -6.60
C ILE A 590 -15.92 10.98 -5.70
N VAL A 591 -15.52 10.79 -4.45
CA VAL A 591 -15.23 11.90 -3.52
C VAL A 591 -13.74 12.22 -3.58
N GLU A 592 -13.42 13.46 -3.91
CA GLU A 592 -12.04 13.97 -3.98
C GLU A 592 -11.63 14.62 -2.66
N ASN A 593 -10.68 14.02 -1.96
CA ASN A 593 -10.12 14.48 -0.69
C ASN A 593 -8.75 15.11 -0.94
N ILE A 594 -8.67 16.44 -1.01
CA ILE A 594 -7.44 17.15 -1.39
C ILE A 594 -6.83 17.87 -0.18
N ALA A 595 -5.51 17.74 -0.01
CA ALA A 595 -4.69 18.33 1.04
C ALA A 595 -5.02 17.86 2.47
N PHE A 596 -6.15 18.27 3.06
CA PHE A 596 -6.53 17.92 4.43
C PHE A 596 -8.03 18.11 4.68
N PRO A 597 -8.62 17.51 5.74
CA PRO A 597 -9.99 17.82 6.14
C PRO A 597 -10.14 19.24 6.71
N ASP A 598 -11.20 19.95 6.35
CA ASP A 598 -11.37 21.36 6.76
C ASP A 598 -11.44 21.55 8.29
N PHE A 599 -11.97 20.56 9.01
CA PHE A 599 -12.16 20.63 10.46
C PHE A 599 -10.86 20.82 11.24
N ILE A 600 -9.71 20.41 10.69
CA ILE A 600 -8.42 20.52 11.41
C ILE A 600 -7.98 21.98 11.56
N THR A 601 -8.45 22.87 10.67
CA THR A 601 -8.17 24.32 10.72
C THR A 601 -9.16 25.10 11.59
N ASN A 602 -10.18 24.41 12.13
CA ASN A 602 -11.16 24.95 13.05
C ASN A 602 -10.88 24.42 14.46
N ASP A 603 -10.44 25.32 15.35
CA ASP A 603 -10.00 24.93 16.70
C ASP A 603 -11.11 24.21 17.50
N THR A 604 -12.36 24.65 17.39
CA THR A 604 -13.49 24.02 18.08
C THR A 604 -13.76 22.60 17.60
N GLN A 605 -13.72 22.37 16.28
CA GLN A 605 -13.94 21.04 15.72
C GLN A 605 -12.75 20.12 16.01
N LEU A 606 -11.52 20.62 15.95
CA LEU A 606 -10.32 19.88 16.33
C LEU A 606 -10.38 19.47 17.82
N ILE A 607 -10.73 20.39 18.73
CA ILE A 607 -10.92 20.08 20.15
C ILE A 607 -12.01 19.02 20.35
N THR A 608 -13.11 19.11 19.61
CA THR A 608 -14.22 18.15 19.69
C THR A 608 -13.76 16.74 19.27
N TYR A 609 -12.98 16.63 18.18
CA TYR A 609 -12.44 15.35 17.72
C TYR A 609 -11.59 14.66 18.80
N PHE A 610 -10.77 15.42 19.52
CA PHE A 610 -9.85 14.91 20.55
C PHE A 610 -10.41 14.96 21.99
N SER A 611 -11.71 15.20 22.19
CA SER A 611 -12.32 15.39 23.52
C SER A 611 -12.14 14.23 24.51
N ASN A 612 -11.96 13.00 24.01
CA ASN A 612 -11.70 11.82 24.85
C ASN A 612 -10.20 11.56 25.12
N LEU A 613 -9.30 12.38 24.58
CA LEU A 613 -7.87 12.27 24.82
C LEU A 613 -7.46 13.09 26.04
N ASN A 614 -6.94 12.43 27.08
CA ASN A 614 -6.57 13.07 28.34
C ASN A 614 -5.07 12.97 28.66
N ILE A 615 -4.23 13.47 27.75
CA ILE A 615 -2.80 13.69 28.01
C ILE A 615 -2.64 14.94 28.88
N GLN A 616 -1.81 14.84 29.91
CA GLN A 616 -1.41 15.92 30.80
C GLN A 616 0.07 16.27 30.58
N GLN A 617 0.44 17.53 30.80
CA GLN A 617 1.83 17.99 30.61
C GLN A 617 2.84 17.22 31.49
N THR A 618 2.40 16.72 32.64
CA THR A 618 3.23 15.97 33.60
C THR A 618 3.34 14.47 33.30
N ASP A 619 2.61 13.96 32.30
CA ASP A 619 2.69 12.54 31.94
C ASP A 619 4.08 12.22 31.35
N ASP A 620 4.64 11.08 31.74
CA ASP A 620 5.84 10.53 31.11
C ASP A 620 5.53 9.92 29.73
N TYR A 621 6.56 9.67 28.93
CA TYR A 621 6.44 9.12 27.58
C TYR A 621 5.59 7.85 27.51
N ILE A 622 5.73 6.92 28.45
CA ILE A 622 5.03 5.63 28.43
C ILE A 622 3.55 5.81 28.79
N THR A 623 3.25 6.68 29.75
CA THR A 623 1.90 7.05 30.12
C THR A 623 1.17 7.71 28.94
N ILE A 624 1.87 8.59 28.21
CA ILE A 624 1.33 9.21 27.00
C ILE A 624 1.02 8.15 25.93
N LEU A 625 1.96 7.24 25.64
CA LEU A 625 1.73 6.17 24.67
C LEU A 625 0.51 5.31 25.03
N ASN A 626 0.39 4.88 26.29
CA ASN A 626 -0.77 4.09 26.73
C ASN A 626 -2.10 4.86 26.53
N LYS A 627 -2.12 6.17 26.80
CA LYS A 627 -3.30 7.02 26.59
C LYS A 627 -3.62 7.21 25.10
N LEU A 628 -2.61 7.29 24.24
CA LEU A 628 -2.77 7.37 22.79
C LEU A 628 -3.28 6.05 22.21
N ASP A 629 -2.74 4.91 22.67
CA ASP A 629 -3.22 3.57 22.30
C ASP A 629 -4.70 3.40 22.68
N ASP A 630 -5.09 3.80 23.90
CA ASP A 630 -6.48 3.76 24.37
C ASP A 630 -7.40 4.70 23.57
N PHE A 631 -6.95 5.92 23.26
CA PHE A 631 -7.71 6.88 22.47
C PHE A 631 -7.94 6.39 21.04
N ASN A 632 -6.92 5.84 20.38
CA ASN A 632 -7.06 5.30 19.04
C ASN A 632 -7.99 4.07 19.06
N ALA A 633 -7.87 3.18 20.05
CA ALA A 633 -8.80 2.06 20.23
C ALA A 633 -10.24 2.54 20.37
N TYR A 634 -10.46 3.54 21.22
CA TYR A 634 -11.78 4.17 21.36
C TYR A 634 -12.32 4.66 20.01
N LYS A 635 -11.49 5.32 19.18
CA LYS A 635 -11.89 5.87 17.87
C LYS A 635 -12.21 4.80 16.83
N GLU A 636 -11.46 3.70 16.78
CA GLU A 636 -11.80 2.57 15.91
C GLU A 636 -13.17 1.99 16.26
N TRP A 637 -13.41 1.74 17.54
CA TRP A 637 -14.68 1.16 17.99
C TRP A 637 -15.87 2.11 17.81
N ASP A 638 -15.65 3.42 17.89
CA ASP A 638 -16.70 4.44 17.75
C ASP A 638 -17.41 4.39 16.38
N TYR A 639 -16.74 3.89 15.33
CA TYR A 639 -17.34 3.66 14.01
C TYR A 639 -18.59 2.76 14.08
N LEU A 640 -18.62 1.75 14.95
CA LEU A 640 -19.76 0.85 15.12
C LEU A 640 -20.99 1.53 15.73
N SER A 641 -20.83 2.73 16.30
CA SER A 641 -21.96 3.53 16.81
C SER A 641 -22.53 4.50 15.78
N ARG A 642 -21.87 4.68 14.63
CA ARG A 642 -22.30 5.60 13.58
C ARG A 642 -23.51 5.04 12.83
N THR A 643 -24.45 5.93 12.52
CA THR A 643 -25.72 5.59 11.84
C THR A 643 -25.96 6.43 10.59
N ALA A 644 -25.25 7.56 10.44
CA ALA A 644 -25.11 8.22 9.15
C ALA A 644 -24.17 7.37 8.29
N GLY A 645 -24.49 7.19 7.01
CA GLY A 645 -23.71 6.40 6.03
C GLY A 645 -22.21 6.66 6.09
N THR A 646 -21.41 5.79 5.47
CA THR A 646 -19.94 5.88 5.55
C THR A 646 -19.41 7.29 5.24
N ASP A 647 -18.43 7.73 6.02
CA ASP A 647 -17.83 9.05 5.82
C ASP A 647 -16.79 8.97 4.71
N ARG A 648 -17.22 9.30 3.49
CA ARG A 648 -16.38 9.24 2.28
C ARG A 648 -15.38 10.40 2.21
N THR A 649 -15.52 11.40 3.10
CA THR A 649 -14.62 12.56 3.20
C THR A 649 -13.50 12.37 4.23
N ASP A 650 -13.54 11.27 4.98
CA ASP A 650 -12.45 10.89 5.85
C ASP A 650 -11.22 10.56 4.99
N PHE A 651 -10.08 11.13 5.36
CA PHE A 651 -8.82 10.84 4.69
C PHE A 651 -8.37 9.41 5.03
N ALA A 652 -8.80 8.84 6.16
CA ALA A 652 -8.34 7.54 6.62
C ALA A 652 -6.80 7.46 6.68
N GLY A 653 -6.13 8.55 7.07
CA GLY A 653 -4.68 8.62 7.19
C GLY A 653 -4.19 10.03 7.50
N PRO A 654 -2.93 10.23 7.91
CA PRO A 654 -2.40 11.54 8.23
C PRO A 654 -2.24 12.43 6.98
N PRO A 655 -2.78 13.66 6.96
CA PRO A 655 -2.57 14.59 5.86
C PRO A 655 -1.10 14.98 5.57
N GLY A 656 -0.19 14.81 6.53
CA GLY A 656 1.25 15.10 6.37
C GLY A 656 2.05 14.01 5.62
N THR A 657 1.43 12.86 5.34
CA THR A 657 2.08 11.72 4.67
C THR A 657 2.34 12.00 3.19
N VAL A 658 3.51 11.61 2.69
CA VAL A 658 3.79 11.56 1.25
C VAL A 658 3.27 10.24 0.70
N ASN A 659 1.99 10.22 0.37
CA ASN A 659 1.37 9.11 -0.36
C ASN A 659 0.10 9.64 -1.04
N ALA A 660 -0.58 8.81 -1.82
CA ALA A 660 -1.96 9.03 -2.24
C ALA A 660 -2.71 7.71 -2.10
N TRP A 661 -4.04 7.76 -2.14
CA TRP A 661 -4.81 6.53 -2.08
C TRP A 661 -6.21 6.62 -2.65
N TYR A 662 -6.63 5.51 -3.24
CA TYR A 662 -8.03 5.17 -3.44
C TYR A 662 -8.56 4.21 -2.36
N GLN A 663 -9.81 4.40 -1.98
CA GLN A 663 -10.55 3.52 -1.08
C GLN A 663 -11.80 2.98 -1.78
N PRO A 664 -11.78 1.72 -2.25
CA PRO A 664 -12.90 1.17 -3.00
C PRO A 664 -14.21 1.16 -2.21
N GLU A 665 -14.15 0.86 -0.92
CA GLU A 665 -15.27 0.78 0.00
C GLU A 665 -15.90 2.15 0.34
N LEU A 666 -15.18 3.24 0.07
CA LEU A 666 -15.69 4.61 0.17
C LEU A 666 -15.89 5.25 -1.20
N ASN A 667 -15.46 4.61 -2.29
CA ASN A 667 -15.28 5.24 -3.60
C ASN A 667 -14.74 6.68 -3.47
N SER A 668 -13.63 6.84 -2.74
CA SER A 668 -12.96 8.11 -2.50
C SER A 668 -11.51 8.05 -2.96
N ILE A 669 -10.99 9.20 -3.36
CA ILE A 669 -9.61 9.39 -3.81
C ILE A 669 -8.98 10.51 -2.99
N THR A 670 -7.84 10.24 -2.37
CA THR A 670 -7.24 11.12 -1.37
C THR A 670 -5.81 11.50 -1.76
N PHE A 671 -5.55 12.81 -1.76
CA PHE A 671 -4.26 13.43 -2.01
C PHE A 671 -3.87 14.26 -0.79
N PRO A 672 -3.23 13.66 0.23
CA PRO A 672 -2.70 14.36 1.40
C PRO A 672 -1.84 15.57 1.04
N ALA A 673 -1.82 16.56 1.91
CA ALA A 673 -0.98 17.74 1.76
C ALA A 673 0.51 17.39 1.64
N GLY A 674 0.93 16.27 2.25
CA GLY A 674 2.30 15.79 2.21
C GLY A 674 2.82 15.54 0.80
N ILE A 675 2.02 14.93 -0.08
CA ILE A 675 2.43 14.62 -1.47
C ILE A 675 2.32 15.81 -2.44
N LEU A 676 1.60 16.88 -2.08
CA LEU A 676 1.38 18.05 -2.94
C LEU A 676 2.60 19.00 -2.98
N GLN A 677 3.79 18.43 -3.17
CA GLN A 677 5.08 19.09 -3.13
C GLN A 677 6.07 18.47 -4.14
N PRO A 678 7.19 19.14 -4.46
CA PRO A 678 8.20 18.57 -5.35
C PRO A 678 8.76 17.26 -4.78
N PRO A 679 9.04 16.24 -5.62
CA PRO A 679 9.02 16.28 -7.09
C PRO A 679 7.65 16.05 -7.74
N TYR A 680 6.60 15.72 -6.98
CA TYR A 680 5.30 15.35 -7.53
C TYR A 680 4.52 16.56 -8.04
N PHE A 681 4.50 17.65 -7.27
CA PHE A 681 3.72 18.83 -7.59
C PHE A 681 4.42 20.13 -7.20
N HIS A 682 4.28 21.15 -8.04
CA HIS A 682 4.49 22.53 -7.64
C HIS A 682 3.56 23.44 -8.47
N GLN A 683 2.90 24.39 -7.83
CA GLN A 683 1.96 25.31 -8.51
C GLN A 683 2.56 26.04 -9.71
N ASN A 684 3.89 26.25 -9.72
CA ASN A 684 4.62 26.96 -10.78
C ASN A 684 5.46 26.04 -11.70
N PHE A 685 5.30 24.72 -11.66
CA PHE A 685 5.94 23.84 -12.65
C PHE A 685 5.26 23.95 -14.03
N PRO A 686 5.97 23.66 -15.13
CA PRO A 686 5.29 23.43 -16.40
C PRO A 686 4.32 22.26 -16.27
N ALA A 687 3.19 22.34 -16.98
CA ALA A 687 2.14 21.34 -16.98
C ALA A 687 2.69 19.94 -17.25
N SER A 688 3.58 19.77 -18.23
CA SER A 688 4.22 18.47 -18.51
C SER A 688 4.81 17.79 -17.26
N ILE A 689 5.47 18.55 -16.37
CA ILE A 689 6.10 18.01 -15.17
C ILE A 689 5.06 17.71 -14.10
N ASN A 690 4.09 18.61 -13.87
CA ASN A 690 3.00 18.38 -12.92
C ASN A 690 2.10 17.19 -13.32
N TYR A 691 1.78 17.04 -14.62
CA TYR A 691 1.01 15.91 -15.12
C TYR A 691 1.83 14.61 -15.12
N GLY A 692 3.14 14.67 -15.39
CA GLY A 692 4.03 13.50 -15.28
C GLY A 692 4.35 13.09 -13.83
N GLY A 693 4.17 13.99 -12.86
CA GLY A 693 4.29 13.74 -11.43
C GLY A 693 2.93 13.46 -10.80
N LEU A 694 2.31 14.48 -10.19
CA LEU A 694 1.00 14.40 -9.53
C LEU A 694 -0.09 13.85 -10.46
N GLY A 695 -0.08 14.21 -11.75
CA GLY A 695 -1.09 13.69 -12.69
C GLY A 695 -1.03 12.16 -12.84
N VAL A 696 0.16 11.57 -12.89
CA VAL A 696 0.31 10.10 -12.93
C VAL A 696 -0.12 9.48 -11.61
N VAL A 697 0.26 10.08 -10.46
CA VAL A 697 -0.22 9.62 -9.14
C VAL A 697 -1.75 9.65 -9.08
N ALA A 698 -2.38 10.75 -9.51
CA ALA A 698 -3.83 10.86 -9.53
C ALA A 698 -4.50 9.87 -10.49
N GLY A 699 -3.87 9.59 -11.62
CA GLY A 699 -4.36 8.59 -12.56
C GLY A 699 -4.23 7.17 -12.00
N HIS A 700 -3.14 6.90 -11.29
CA HIS A 700 -2.88 5.62 -10.63
C HIS A 700 -3.96 5.35 -9.59
N GLU A 701 -4.19 6.29 -8.67
CA GLU A 701 -5.25 6.16 -7.66
C GLU A 701 -6.64 6.03 -8.28
N LEU A 702 -6.97 6.81 -9.31
CA LEU A 702 -8.25 6.64 -10.00
C LEU A 702 -8.41 5.24 -10.60
N THR A 703 -7.33 4.68 -11.15
CA THR A 703 -7.34 3.37 -11.78
C THR A 703 -7.48 2.24 -10.75
N HIS A 704 -7.11 2.43 -9.48
CA HIS A 704 -7.48 1.49 -8.41
C HIS A 704 -8.99 1.32 -8.24
N GLY A 705 -9.82 2.28 -8.69
CA GLY A 705 -11.27 2.08 -8.81
C GLY A 705 -11.67 1.01 -9.84
N PHE A 706 -10.74 0.59 -10.67
CA PHE A 706 -10.95 -0.27 -11.82
C PHE A 706 -9.87 -1.37 -11.95
N ASP A 707 -9.10 -1.63 -10.90
CA ASP A 707 -8.18 -2.77 -10.83
C ASP A 707 -8.89 -4.07 -10.36
N ASP A 708 -8.13 -5.14 -10.08
CA ASP A 708 -8.70 -6.45 -9.69
C ASP A 708 -9.56 -6.40 -8.43
N GLN A 709 -9.27 -5.47 -7.51
CA GLN A 709 -10.00 -5.27 -6.28
C GLN A 709 -11.10 -4.22 -6.46
N GLY A 710 -10.78 -3.08 -7.06
CA GLY A 710 -11.67 -1.95 -7.27
C GLY A 710 -12.91 -2.28 -8.08
N VAL A 711 -12.81 -3.11 -9.12
CA VAL A 711 -13.96 -3.47 -9.96
C VAL A 711 -15.05 -4.24 -9.21
N GLN A 712 -14.81 -4.70 -7.98
CA GLN A 712 -15.80 -5.39 -7.16
C GLN A 712 -16.78 -4.42 -6.48
N TRP A 713 -16.46 -3.12 -6.46
CA TRP A 713 -17.20 -2.08 -5.75
C TRP A 713 -17.87 -1.11 -6.71
N ASP A 714 -19.10 -0.70 -6.40
CA ASP A 714 -19.85 0.26 -7.20
C ASP A 714 -19.52 1.74 -6.85
N GLY A 715 -20.28 2.68 -7.44
CA GLY A 715 -20.06 4.11 -7.28
C GLY A 715 -20.32 4.68 -5.88
N VAL A 716 -20.92 3.92 -4.97
CA VAL A 716 -21.16 4.35 -3.58
C VAL A 716 -20.36 3.53 -2.56
N GLY A 717 -19.39 2.75 -3.04
CA GLY A 717 -18.54 1.91 -2.21
C GLY A 717 -19.21 0.63 -1.75
N LYS A 718 -20.28 0.17 -2.43
CA LYS A 718 -20.91 -1.11 -2.13
C LYS A 718 -20.31 -2.22 -2.97
N LEU A 719 -19.96 -3.32 -2.33
CA LEU A 719 -19.52 -4.56 -2.94
C LEU A 719 -20.69 -5.16 -3.75
N SER A 720 -20.65 -4.98 -5.07
CA SER A 720 -21.77 -5.28 -5.96
C SER A 720 -21.26 -5.54 -7.38
N PRO A 721 -21.73 -6.60 -8.06
CA PRO A 721 -21.40 -6.83 -9.46
C PRO A 721 -22.06 -5.77 -10.35
N TRP A 722 -21.25 -4.93 -11.01
CA TRP A 722 -21.74 -3.88 -11.92
C TRP A 722 -21.26 -4.02 -13.37
N MET A 723 -20.34 -4.96 -13.63
CA MET A 723 -19.90 -5.35 -14.98
C MET A 723 -20.73 -6.50 -15.52
N SER A 724 -21.00 -6.51 -16.82
CA SER A 724 -21.52 -7.69 -17.50
C SER A 724 -20.48 -8.81 -17.57
N ASP A 725 -20.93 -10.05 -17.81
CA ASP A 725 -20.04 -11.21 -17.93
C ASP A 725 -19.02 -11.06 -19.08
N SER A 726 -19.44 -10.47 -20.21
CA SER A 726 -18.54 -10.21 -21.34
C SER A 726 -17.45 -9.20 -21.00
N SER A 727 -17.82 -8.11 -20.31
CA SER A 727 -16.87 -7.07 -19.88
C SER A 727 -15.92 -7.59 -18.80
N LYS A 728 -16.42 -8.44 -17.89
CA LYS A 728 -15.59 -9.12 -16.89
C LYS A 728 -14.55 -10.04 -17.53
N GLN A 729 -14.94 -10.81 -18.56
CA GLN A 729 -13.97 -11.62 -19.32
C GLN A 729 -12.95 -10.74 -20.06
N GLY A 730 -13.37 -9.60 -20.58
CA GLY A 730 -12.50 -8.57 -21.16
C GLY A 730 -11.43 -8.09 -20.18
N PHE A 731 -11.86 -7.65 -19.01
CA PHE A 731 -11.00 -7.24 -17.91
C PHE A 731 -10.01 -8.36 -17.50
N GLN A 732 -10.51 -9.59 -17.35
CA GLN A 732 -9.67 -10.74 -17.00
C GLN A 732 -8.58 -11.03 -18.05
N ARG A 733 -8.85 -10.84 -19.35
CA ARG A 733 -7.83 -10.98 -20.39
C ARG A 733 -6.74 -9.91 -20.26
N LEU A 734 -7.13 -8.66 -20.03
CA LEU A 734 -6.20 -7.55 -19.78
C LEU A 734 -5.34 -7.82 -18.54
N ALA A 735 -5.96 -8.17 -17.41
CA ALA A 735 -5.26 -8.47 -16.16
C ALA A 735 -4.29 -9.66 -16.32
N ASN A 736 -4.72 -10.73 -17.00
CA ASN A 736 -3.85 -11.88 -17.29
C ASN A 736 -2.67 -11.52 -18.20
N CYS A 737 -2.83 -10.58 -19.14
CA CYS A 737 -1.70 -10.08 -19.91
C CYS A 737 -0.67 -9.43 -18.98
N VAL A 738 -1.10 -8.50 -18.13
CA VAL A 738 -0.25 -7.79 -17.17
C VAL A 738 0.44 -8.78 -16.21
N ILE A 739 -0.28 -9.75 -15.66
CA ILE A 739 0.30 -10.79 -14.80
C ILE A 739 1.43 -11.53 -15.53
N ASN A 740 1.18 -11.97 -16.76
CA ASN A 740 2.16 -12.74 -17.53
C ASN A 740 3.37 -11.91 -17.94
N GLU A 741 3.16 -10.64 -18.29
CA GLU A 741 4.23 -9.71 -18.62
C GLU A 741 5.16 -9.48 -17.42
N TYR A 742 4.59 -9.16 -16.25
CA TYR A 742 5.38 -8.85 -15.06
C TYR A 742 6.01 -10.09 -14.42
N ASN A 743 5.45 -11.29 -14.60
CA ASN A 743 6.10 -12.55 -14.23
C ASN A 743 7.47 -12.75 -14.93
N GLY A 744 7.70 -12.10 -16.07
CA GLY A 744 8.96 -12.15 -16.81
C GLY A 744 10.07 -11.26 -16.23
N PHE A 745 9.77 -10.41 -15.24
CA PHE A 745 10.72 -9.45 -14.69
C PHE A 745 11.46 -10.02 -13.48
N CYS A 746 12.76 -10.24 -13.63
CA CYS A 746 13.61 -10.89 -12.63
C CYS A 746 14.76 -9.98 -12.20
N PRO A 747 14.54 -9.08 -11.23
CA PRO A 747 15.58 -8.13 -10.84
C PRO A 747 16.66 -8.74 -9.95
N LEU A 748 16.41 -9.92 -9.36
CA LEU A 748 17.37 -10.59 -8.49
C LEU A 748 18.09 -11.74 -9.21
N PRO A 749 19.34 -12.03 -8.79
CA PRO A 749 20.05 -13.21 -9.27
C PRO A 749 19.35 -14.51 -8.82
N GLY A 750 19.58 -15.59 -9.56
CA GLY A 750 18.87 -16.88 -9.37
C GLY A 750 19.13 -17.62 -8.05
N ASN A 751 19.96 -17.08 -7.14
CA ASN A 751 20.15 -17.60 -5.79
C ASN A 751 19.12 -17.06 -4.77
N TYR A 752 18.19 -16.21 -5.19
CA TYR A 752 17.03 -15.78 -4.41
C TYR A 752 15.78 -16.56 -4.83
N THR A 753 14.86 -16.78 -3.90
CA THR A 753 13.57 -17.42 -4.18
C THR A 753 12.47 -16.73 -3.34
N PRO A 754 11.62 -15.89 -3.96
CA PRO A 754 11.57 -15.55 -5.40
C PRO A 754 12.72 -14.64 -5.86
N ASN A 755 13.07 -14.71 -7.15
CA ASN A 755 13.96 -13.76 -7.81
C ASN A 755 13.27 -12.93 -8.92
N CYS A 756 12.00 -13.23 -9.20
CA CYS A 756 11.16 -12.55 -10.17
C CYS A 756 9.91 -11.96 -9.51
N ILE A 757 9.36 -10.92 -10.13
CA ILE A 757 8.09 -10.32 -9.74
C ILE A 757 6.99 -11.37 -9.86
N LYS A 758 6.16 -11.48 -8.82
CA LYS A 758 4.93 -12.28 -8.86
C LYS A 758 3.82 -11.39 -9.42
N GLY A 759 3.58 -11.48 -10.73
CA GLY A 759 2.61 -10.64 -11.44
C GLY A 759 1.20 -10.70 -10.84
N SER A 760 0.77 -11.84 -10.26
CA SER A 760 -0.54 -11.93 -9.60
C SER A 760 -0.63 -11.15 -8.28
N GLN A 761 0.50 -10.96 -7.60
CA GLN A 761 0.59 -10.13 -6.38
C GLN A 761 0.63 -8.64 -6.76
N THR A 762 1.30 -8.30 -7.86
CA THR A 762 1.49 -6.90 -8.28
C THR A 762 0.47 -6.38 -9.29
N GLN A 763 -0.48 -7.21 -9.74
CA GLN A 763 -1.39 -6.87 -10.83
C GLN A 763 -2.18 -5.58 -10.62
N GLY A 764 -2.69 -5.33 -9.41
CA GLY A 764 -3.50 -4.14 -9.13
C GLY A 764 -2.70 -2.86 -9.36
N GLU A 765 -1.50 -2.81 -8.77
CA GLU A 765 -0.54 -1.71 -8.91
C GLU A 765 -0.06 -1.53 -10.35
N ASN A 766 0.21 -2.63 -11.06
CA ASN A 766 0.67 -2.57 -12.45
C ASN A 766 -0.46 -2.08 -13.38
N ILE A 767 -1.70 -2.55 -13.18
CA ILE A 767 -2.88 -2.06 -13.90
C ILE A 767 -3.08 -0.57 -13.63
N ALA A 768 -2.87 -0.14 -12.37
CA ALA A 768 -2.98 1.25 -11.95
C ALA A 768 -1.90 2.15 -12.56
N ASP A 769 -0.63 1.72 -12.59
CA ASP A 769 0.46 2.46 -13.25
C ASP A 769 0.20 2.68 -14.74
N ASN A 770 -0.20 1.61 -15.44
CA ASN A 770 -0.53 1.67 -16.86
C ASN A 770 -1.73 2.59 -17.11
N GLY A 771 -2.83 2.44 -16.36
CA GLY A 771 -4.01 3.29 -16.54
C GLY A 771 -3.74 4.74 -16.17
N GLY A 772 -2.98 4.96 -15.11
CA GLY A 772 -2.67 6.27 -14.59
C GLY A 772 -1.85 7.12 -15.53
N ILE A 773 -0.81 6.56 -16.15
CA ILE A 773 0.00 7.31 -17.12
C ILE A 773 -0.83 7.68 -18.38
N HIS A 774 -1.72 6.80 -18.82
CA HIS A 774 -2.60 7.07 -19.97
C HIS A 774 -3.61 8.18 -19.66
N ALA A 775 -4.19 8.20 -18.46
CA ALA A 775 -5.11 9.25 -18.03
C ALA A 775 -4.39 10.59 -17.89
N ALA A 776 -3.22 10.59 -17.26
CA ALA A 776 -2.35 11.75 -17.10
C ALA A 776 -1.94 12.35 -18.44
N TRP A 777 -1.54 11.52 -19.40
CA TRP A 777 -1.15 11.97 -20.74
C TRP A 777 -2.32 12.60 -21.48
N ARG A 778 -3.51 11.97 -21.48
CA ARG A 778 -4.70 12.54 -22.15
C ARG A 778 -5.11 13.87 -21.53
N ALA A 779 -5.07 13.98 -20.21
CA ALA A 779 -5.35 15.22 -19.50
C ALA A 779 -4.32 16.31 -19.82
N TYR A 780 -3.03 15.97 -19.84
CA TYR A 780 -1.94 16.86 -20.26
C TYR A 780 -2.13 17.35 -21.71
N LYS A 781 -2.43 16.45 -22.65
CA LYS A 781 -2.68 16.84 -24.04
C LYS A 781 -3.89 17.74 -24.19
N THR A 782 -4.96 17.46 -23.43
CA THR A 782 -6.14 18.33 -23.38
C THR A 782 -5.79 19.72 -22.84
N TYR A 783 -4.99 19.79 -21.76
CA TYR A 783 -4.49 21.04 -21.22
C TYR A 783 -3.70 21.84 -22.29
N THR A 784 -2.77 21.20 -22.99
CA THR A 784 -1.98 21.88 -24.04
C THR A 784 -2.83 22.32 -25.23
N ALA A 785 -3.87 21.57 -25.59
CA ALA A 785 -4.77 21.93 -26.67
C ALA A 785 -5.63 23.16 -26.32
N LEU A 786 -6.01 23.32 -25.04
CA LEU A 786 -6.82 24.43 -24.56
C LEU A 786 -6.02 25.70 -24.26
N ASN A 787 -4.79 25.54 -23.74
CA ASN A 787 -4.00 26.67 -23.22
C ASN A 787 -2.79 27.02 -24.09
N GLY A 788 -2.47 26.18 -25.08
CA GLY A 788 -1.20 26.21 -25.79
C GLY A 788 -0.08 25.49 -25.03
N PRO A 789 1.09 25.31 -25.66
CA PRO A 789 2.27 24.77 -25.01
C PRO A 789 2.86 25.76 -24.00
N ASP A 790 3.42 25.23 -22.92
CA ASP A 790 4.21 26.00 -21.98
C ASP A 790 5.54 26.49 -22.60
N PRO A 791 6.18 27.52 -22.02
CA PRO A 791 7.57 27.88 -22.36
C PRO A 791 8.55 26.75 -22.00
N LEU A 792 9.71 26.71 -22.66
CA LEU A 792 10.75 25.72 -22.37
C LEU A 792 11.46 26.00 -21.03
N LEU A 793 12.13 24.98 -20.49
CA LEU A 793 12.93 25.12 -19.27
C LEU A 793 14.08 26.12 -19.46
N PRO A 794 14.43 26.92 -18.43
CA PRO A 794 15.48 27.94 -18.50
C PRO A 794 16.88 27.31 -18.31
N ASP A 795 17.23 26.34 -19.16
CA ASP A 795 18.49 25.61 -19.11
C ASP A 795 19.01 25.26 -20.51
N PRO A 796 20.33 25.35 -20.78
CA PRO A 796 20.86 25.07 -22.12
C PRO A 796 20.64 23.64 -22.63
N LEU A 797 20.58 22.64 -21.76
CA LEU A 797 20.39 21.23 -22.15
C LEU A 797 18.94 20.80 -21.99
N LEU A 798 18.38 20.98 -20.78
CA LEU A 798 17.00 20.59 -20.50
C LEU A 798 15.99 21.45 -21.27
N GLY A 799 16.34 22.68 -21.63
CA GLY A 799 15.54 23.55 -22.50
C GLY A 799 15.52 23.11 -23.97
N GLN A 800 16.26 22.07 -24.37
CA GLN A 800 16.16 21.46 -25.71
C GLN A 800 15.14 20.32 -25.77
N LEU A 801 14.67 19.84 -24.61
CA LEU A 801 13.70 18.76 -24.54
C LEU A 801 12.29 19.28 -24.82
N THR A 802 11.50 18.48 -25.53
CA THR A 802 10.08 18.75 -25.71
C THR A 802 9.32 18.52 -24.40
N HIS A 803 8.17 19.17 -24.25
CA HIS A 803 7.32 18.93 -23.09
C HIS A 803 6.80 17.48 -23.01
N ASP A 804 6.70 16.77 -24.14
CA ASP A 804 6.38 15.35 -24.18
C ASP A 804 7.48 14.51 -23.53
N GLN A 805 8.75 14.80 -23.86
CA GLN A 805 9.89 14.16 -23.20
C GLN A 805 9.95 14.52 -21.70
N LEU A 806 9.67 15.78 -21.34
CA LEU A 806 9.64 16.22 -19.94
C LEU A 806 8.53 15.53 -19.12
N PHE A 807 7.38 15.23 -19.73
CA PHE A 807 6.32 14.44 -19.09
C PHE A 807 6.84 13.05 -18.68
N PHE A 808 7.43 12.31 -19.62
CA PHE A 808 7.98 10.98 -19.35
C PHE A 808 9.17 11.02 -18.40
N MET A 809 10.02 12.05 -18.47
CA MET A 809 11.12 12.22 -17.52
C MET A 809 10.62 12.51 -16.11
N SER A 810 9.56 13.32 -15.95
CA SER A 810 8.91 13.54 -14.65
C SER A 810 8.34 12.23 -14.11
N PHE A 811 7.64 11.45 -14.95
CA PHE A 811 7.14 10.12 -14.61
C PHE A 811 8.24 9.17 -14.14
N GLY A 812 9.31 9.01 -14.92
CA GLY A 812 10.39 8.10 -14.54
C GLY A 812 11.08 8.52 -13.23
N ARG A 813 11.19 9.83 -13.01
CA ARG A 813 11.90 10.40 -11.87
C ARG A 813 11.21 10.17 -10.53
N VAL A 814 9.87 10.20 -10.48
CA VAL A 814 9.16 9.95 -9.20
C VAL A 814 9.45 8.55 -8.64
N TRP A 815 9.92 7.64 -9.49
CA TRP A 815 10.27 6.27 -9.08
C TRP A 815 11.74 6.07 -8.73
N CYS A 816 12.64 7.03 -8.98
CA CYS A 816 14.08 6.82 -8.77
C CYS A 816 14.40 6.35 -7.34
N TYR A 817 15.01 5.16 -7.27
CA TYR A 817 15.47 4.55 -6.02
C TYR A 817 16.52 3.47 -6.33
N LYS A 818 17.64 3.48 -5.62
CA LYS A 818 18.71 2.47 -5.79
C LYS A 818 18.62 1.45 -4.64
N GLN A 819 17.99 0.32 -4.91
CA GLN A 819 17.77 -0.73 -3.91
C GLN A 819 18.92 -1.74 -3.84
N SER A 820 19.24 -2.18 -2.62
CA SER A 820 20.08 -3.37 -2.43
C SER A 820 19.29 -4.65 -2.75
N ASN A 821 19.98 -5.75 -3.06
CA ASN A 821 19.32 -7.05 -3.29
C ASN A 821 18.51 -7.52 -2.07
N ALA A 822 18.91 -7.15 -0.85
CA ALA A 822 18.18 -7.49 0.36
C ALA A 822 16.83 -6.76 0.44
N VAL A 823 16.82 -5.44 0.15
CA VAL A 823 15.59 -4.63 0.11
C VAL A 823 14.66 -5.12 -0.99
N LEU A 824 15.21 -5.37 -2.18
CA LEU A 824 14.45 -5.88 -3.31
C LEU A 824 13.88 -7.28 -3.05
N PHE A 825 14.63 -8.18 -2.41
CA PHE A 825 14.12 -9.50 -2.02
C PHE A 825 12.93 -9.40 -1.06
N ARG A 826 13.04 -8.55 -0.04
CA ARG A 826 11.92 -8.26 0.86
C ARG A 826 10.73 -7.70 0.07
N GLN A 827 10.96 -6.75 -0.84
CA GLN A 827 9.92 -6.18 -1.68
C GLN A 827 9.18 -7.26 -2.47
N LEU A 828 9.90 -8.15 -3.16
CA LEU A 828 9.28 -9.25 -3.93
C LEU A 828 8.44 -10.20 -3.07
N LEU A 829 8.74 -10.31 -1.76
CA LEU A 829 7.97 -11.16 -0.86
C LEU A 829 6.64 -10.53 -0.44
N VAL A 830 6.58 -9.22 -0.18
CA VAL A 830 5.40 -8.64 0.51
C VAL A 830 4.78 -7.43 -0.14
N ASP A 831 5.53 -6.72 -0.95
CA ASP A 831 5.05 -5.46 -1.52
C ASP A 831 4.09 -5.78 -2.68
N PRO A 832 2.86 -5.25 -2.69
CA PRO A 832 2.00 -5.34 -3.87
C PRO A 832 2.56 -4.51 -5.03
N HIS A 833 3.51 -3.60 -4.82
CA HIS A 833 4.10 -2.84 -5.91
C HIS A 833 5.24 -3.61 -6.57
N SER A 834 5.33 -3.47 -7.90
CA SER A 834 6.54 -3.86 -8.62
C SER A 834 7.72 -2.98 -8.20
N ALA A 835 8.95 -3.52 -8.29
CA ALA A 835 10.16 -2.74 -8.05
C ALA A 835 10.19 -1.50 -8.96
N SER A 836 10.71 -0.37 -8.46
CA SER A 836 10.60 0.94 -9.11
C SER A 836 10.99 0.96 -10.59
N GLN A 837 12.08 0.28 -10.95
CA GLN A 837 12.53 0.19 -12.35
C GLN A 837 11.49 -0.47 -13.28
N TYR A 838 10.71 -1.43 -12.77
CA TYR A 838 9.68 -2.14 -13.52
C TYR A 838 8.32 -1.44 -13.47
N ARG A 839 8.07 -0.59 -12.49
CA ARG A 839 6.97 0.39 -12.57
C ARG A 839 7.18 1.35 -13.74
N VAL A 840 8.44 1.77 -13.97
CA VAL A 840 8.80 2.57 -15.14
C VAL A 840 8.77 1.73 -16.42
N PHE A 841 9.60 0.69 -16.50
CA PHE A 841 9.78 -0.13 -17.71
C PHE A 841 8.48 -0.78 -18.17
N GLY A 842 7.80 -1.51 -17.28
CA GLY A 842 6.58 -2.24 -17.60
C GLY A 842 5.44 -1.33 -18.07
N THR A 843 5.39 -0.09 -17.56
CA THR A 843 4.38 0.89 -17.95
C THR A 843 4.66 1.51 -19.32
N ILE A 844 5.89 1.97 -19.57
CA ILE A 844 6.17 2.72 -20.81
C ILE A 844 6.34 1.82 -22.03
N GLN A 845 6.73 0.55 -21.87
CA GLN A 845 6.74 -0.41 -22.98
C GLN A 845 5.33 -0.66 -23.53
N ASN A 846 4.29 -0.48 -22.70
CA ASN A 846 2.88 -0.59 -23.07
C ASN A 846 2.31 0.71 -23.63
N PHE A 847 3.12 1.78 -23.76
CA PHE A 847 2.63 3.11 -24.11
C PHE A 847 3.29 3.70 -25.38
N PRO A 848 2.63 3.60 -26.55
CA PRO A 848 3.17 4.09 -27.83
C PRO A 848 3.53 5.59 -27.86
N ALA A 849 2.95 6.41 -26.98
CA ALA A 849 3.31 7.82 -26.89
C ALA A 849 4.76 8.03 -26.43
N PHE A 850 5.31 7.11 -25.62
CA PHE A 850 6.73 7.14 -25.23
C PHE A 850 7.64 6.97 -26.45
N GLN A 851 7.35 5.96 -27.29
CA GLN A 851 8.08 5.71 -28.53
C GLN A 851 8.08 6.95 -29.42
N THR A 852 6.93 7.63 -29.53
CA THR A 852 6.79 8.86 -30.32
C THR A 852 7.59 10.02 -29.72
N ALA A 853 7.52 10.23 -28.40
CA ALA A 853 8.19 11.34 -27.73
C ALA A 853 9.73 11.28 -27.81
N PHE A 854 10.30 10.07 -27.79
CA PHE A 854 11.75 9.86 -27.88
C PHE A 854 12.22 9.37 -29.26
N ASN A 855 11.31 9.26 -30.23
CA ASN A 855 11.58 8.74 -31.57
C ASN A 855 12.30 7.37 -31.53
N CYS A 856 11.81 6.47 -30.67
CA CYS A 856 12.43 5.17 -30.49
C CYS A 856 12.20 4.26 -31.70
N PRO A 857 13.24 3.56 -32.19
CA PRO A 857 13.08 2.54 -33.22
C PRO A 857 12.05 1.50 -32.81
N ALA A 858 11.27 1.01 -33.77
CA ALA A 858 10.37 -0.11 -33.51
C ALA A 858 11.18 -1.33 -33.02
N ASN A 859 10.64 -2.05 -32.04
CA ASN A 859 11.30 -3.18 -31.38
C ASN A 859 12.54 -2.83 -30.57
N SER A 860 12.72 -1.56 -30.16
CA SER A 860 13.67 -1.26 -29.10
C SER A 860 13.22 -1.88 -27.77
N VAL A 861 14.12 -1.97 -26.80
CA VAL A 861 13.84 -2.60 -25.49
C VAL A 861 12.61 -1.97 -24.81
N TYR A 862 12.48 -0.64 -24.88
CA TYR A 862 11.39 0.14 -24.29
C TYR A 862 10.23 0.43 -25.25
N ALA A 863 10.28 -0.07 -26.49
CA ALA A 863 9.19 0.00 -27.47
C ALA A 863 9.07 -1.34 -28.24
N PRO A 864 8.82 -2.46 -27.53
CA PRO A 864 8.71 -3.78 -28.15
C PRO A 864 7.42 -3.88 -28.99
N SER A 865 7.42 -4.67 -30.06
CA SER A 865 6.17 -4.98 -30.80
C SER A 865 5.18 -5.84 -30.01
N LYS A 866 5.69 -6.63 -29.06
CA LYS A 866 4.86 -7.47 -28.18
C LYS A 866 4.84 -6.84 -26.80
N HIS A 867 3.68 -6.35 -26.42
CA HIS A 867 3.41 -5.70 -25.13
C HIS A 867 1.93 -5.92 -24.77
N CYS A 868 1.53 -5.56 -23.56
CA CYS A 868 0.13 -5.59 -23.17
C CYS A 868 -0.62 -4.33 -23.63
N ASN A 869 -1.86 -4.51 -24.10
CA ASN A 869 -2.80 -3.42 -24.36
C ASN A 869 -3.59 -3.13 -23.09
N VAL A 870 -3.06 -2.25 -22.25
CA VAL A 870 -3.64 -1.93 -20.93
C VAL A 870 -4.36 -0.58 -21.00
N TRP A 871 -5.67 -0.55 -20.76
CA TRP A 871 -6.51 0.66 -20.85
C TRP A 871 -6.46 1.41 -22.19
N VAL A 872 -6.19 0.70 -23.28
CA VAL A 872 -6.13 1.23 -24.64
C VAL A 872 -7.04 0.44 -25.58
N GLN A 873 -7.23 0.93 -26.81
CA GLN A 873 -7.87 0.15 -27.86
C GLN A 873 -6.99 -1.04 -28.22
N ASP A 874 -7.59 -2.15 -28.62
CA ASP A 874 -6.84 -3.19 -29.31
C ASP A 874 -6.38 -2.59 -30.64
N ASN A 875 -5.07 -2.33 -30.78
CA ASN A 875 -4.50 -1.99 -32.06
C ASN A 875 -4.70 -3.21 -32.98
N ASN A 876 -5.50 -3.06 -34.03
CA ASN A 876 -5.45 -3.96 -35.20
C ASN A 876 -4.14 -3.76 -35.94
#